data_AF-A0A9P4Q166-F1
#
_entry.id   AF-A0A9P4Q166-F1
#
_cell.length_a   1.000
_cell.length_b   1.000
_cell.length_c   1.000
_cell.angle_alpha   90.00
_cell.angle_beta   90.00
_cell.angle_gamma   90.00
#
_symmetry.space_group_name_H-M   'P 1'
#
loop_
_entity.id
_entity.type
_entity.pdbx_description
1 polymer ?
#
loop_
_entity_poly.entity_id
_entity_poly.type
_entity_poly.pdbx_seq_one_letter_code
_entity_poly.pdbx_strand_id
1 'polypeptide(L)'
;MCRNDEVEATSMVPPRFRIAEKDIDHDHVLHVRAKERWGELPAFITLDTDLLMRRTQCSKCREPCDASIVCTGCLSRQYCSLSCKDTHWNLHQNVCGRPPGPSYHDRDRPEIDRSLLSFEEEKELEPPEVRSHMPYLGPSKACLGRKVLGRVFFIVTMALELFDCGDPICARRKTALLTVVPDCHWKSYRDLAIAAFSCRLHTQPWKLDMLTLCLPFFGILRASDTKSIPRFPCVDVHGVLDILRWASWCTWRPYIGDKFAQRLRGYDRKPDAVTELCRSRDLCPSRLWNIAIQSKGAMDVGPLVAVARHFPPVSHKRHFQCTEQVCFRAHENSTQIRQAHKCPSQDCGQYRVPVDLLNKAYHGAGPHDWRQTAWVSRDHERLCAQADTFVAISHVWSDGTGAGIEGLGRVNSCLYELFADTSERLGCAGFWWDTICLPTQREPRRTAMNVMLDNYERAKYTIIHEQYLTEFEWKEDGSPAVALILSAWFTRGWTAAELYASRSHPVKVFFKDPGGPGLVLKDLDHDVLVSWPDADESGSCFEARFVRMEALQASGKSAHLSAFPQLGHFVASNILRVLRSSEFTDRGDYMRLNLGEIVRLMKARTTSWARDGLLIAGMLCLPSFAFDSAASSSEITQQILKHLGAVSRRDLLHGAIPVSTKGPWSWCPPSIYDLSKTYRANSERALTDDCKIDESGRLLCYAFGATPLSQSDVLFPFGTHPALVKNIDVAQLEWRKCLILAPFSNQSDNEYILALPVRILDPFEKEWQRFQATSGCLACRWVGCVRGKLTSRPFTSVHVVFGDDIDETGNTLPPLDAEGSLKQAQESIRSHNPTA
;
A
#
# COMPACT_ATOMS: atom_id res chain seq x y z
N MET A 1 16.76 -21.32 46.19
CA MET A 1 16.07 -21.50 47.49
C MET A 1 14.69 -20.87 47.32
N CYS A 2 13.53 -21.52 47.33
CA CYS A 2 13.05 -22.81 47.82
C CYS A 2 11.93 -23.28 46.84
N ARG A 3 11.98 -24.49 46.29
CA ARG A 3 11.39 -25.78 46.73
C ARG A 3 10.10 -26.11 45.97
N ASN A 4 10.18 -27.24 45.27
CA ASN A 4 9.08 -28.13 44.90
C ASN A 4 8.24 -28.46 46.14
N ASP A 5 6.93 -28.56 45.96
CA ASP A 5 6.11 -29.54 46.67
C ASP A 5 5.02 -30.04 45.72
N GLU A 6 5.09 -31.34 45.44
CA GLU A 6 4.03 -32.16 44.85
C GLU A 6 2.96 -32.39 45.91
N VAL A 7 1.68 -32.29 45.51
CA VAL A 7 0.57 -32.88 46.27
C VAL A 7 -0.32 -33.63 45.27
N GLU A 8 -0.24 -34.96 45.34
CA GLU A 8 -1.20 -35.91 44.80
C GLU A 8 -2.50 -35.94 45.63
N ALA A 9 -3.53 -36.56 45.01
CA ALA A 9 -4.89 -36.89 45.50
C ALA A 9 -5.96 -35.84 45.13
N THR A 10 -7.09 -36.16 44.52
CA THR A 10 -7.81 -37.44 44.40
C THR A 10 -8.83 -37.34 43.27
N SER A 11 -9.03 -38.43 42.53
CA SER A 11 -10.04 -38.51 41.47
C SER A 11 -11.46 -38.51 42.05
N MET A 12 -12.30 -37.58 41.61
CA MET A 12 -13.76 -37.72 41.67
C MET A 12 -14.34 -37.35 40.31
N VAL A 13 -14.56 -38.38 39.49
CA VAL A 13 -15.33 -38.29 38.25
C VAL A 13 -16.81 -38.31 38.61
N PRO A 14 -17.62 -37.28 38.28
CA PRO A 14 -19.07 -37.37 38.43
C PRO A 14 -19.64 -38.31 37.35
N PRO A 15 -20.75 -39.02 37.65
CA PRO A 15 -21.21 -40.16 36.88
C PRO A 15 -21.61 -39.74 35.46
N ARG A 16 -21.04 -40.42 34.46
CA ARG A 16 -21.52 -40.37 33.07
C ARG A 16 -22.92 -40.98 33.02
N PHE A 17 -23.93 -40.12 32.88
CA PHE A 17 -25.24 -40.55 32.37
C PHE A 17 -25.05 -41.14 30.96
N ARG A 18 -25.19 -42.46 30.83
CA ARG A 18 -25.39 -43.12 29.53
C ARG A 18 -26.84 -42.93 29.13
N ILE A 19 -27.09 -41.98 28.24
CA ILE A 19 -28.32 -41.97 27.43
C ILE A 19 -28.00 -42.82 26.21
N ALA A 20 -28.87 -43.78 25.90
CA ALA A 20 -28.77 -44.63 24.72
C ALA A 20 -28.78 -43.75 23.45
N GLU A 21 -27.68 -43.79 22.68
CA GLU A 21 -27.57 -43.12 21.39
C GLU A 21 -28.54 -43.77 20.40
N LYS A 22 -29.73 -43.18 20.25
CA LYS A 22 -30.55 -43.29 19.05
C LYS A 22 -30.28 -42.04 18.21
N ASP A 23 -29.94 -42.26 16.94
CA ASP A 23 -29.85 -41.28 15.84
C ASP A 23 -30.18 -39.83 16.23
N ILE A 24 -29.17 -39.07 16.64
CA ILE A 24 -29.28 -37.61 16.74
C ILE A 24 -28.29 -37.03 15.74
N ASP A 25 -28.84 -36.32 14.77
CA ASP A 25 -28.11 -35.46 13.86
C ASP A 25 -27.12 -34.59 14.67
N HIS A 26 -25.84 -34.66 14.32
CA HIS A 26 -24.78 -33.95 15.04
C HIS A 26 -25.05 -32.43 15.02
N ASP A 27 -25.75 -31.92 14.00
CA ASP A 27 -26.17 -30.52 13.91
C ASP A 27 -27.36 -30.19 14.84
N HIS A 28 -28.22 -31.16 15.13
CA HIS A 28 -29.32 -31.04 16.10
C HIS A 28 -28.80 -31.01 17.55
N VAL A 29 -27.83 -31.87 17.90
CA VAL A 29 -27.16 -31.84 19.22
C VAL A 29 -26.47 -30.48 19.44
N LEU A 30 -25.89 -29.90 18.40
CA LEU A 30 -25.20 -28.61 18.46
C LEU A 30 -26.19 -27.44 18.59
N HIS A 31 -27.33 -27.48 17.90
CA HIS A 31 -28.40 -26.49 18.04
C HIS A 31 -29.03 -26.52 19.43
N VAL A 32 -29.30 -27.72 19.96
CA VAL A 32 -29.82 -27.92 21.31
C VAL A 32 -28.84 -27.38 22.36
N ARG A 33 -27.53 -27.68 22.25
CA ARG A 33 -26.51 -27.13 23.17
C ARG A 33 -26.37 -25.61 23.13
N ALA A 34 -26.54 -24.99 21.96
CA ALA A 34 -26.53 -23.53 21.83
C ALA A 34 -27.78 -22.90 22.46
N LYS A 35 -28.96 -23.51 22.27
CA LYS A 35 -30.24 -23.06 22.84
C LYS A 35 -30.30 -23.25 24.37
N GLU A 36 -29.82 -24.38 24.87
CA GLU A 36 -29.74 -24.69 26.32
C GLU A 36 -28.82 -23.75 27.09
N ARG A 37 -27.77 -23.18 26.45
CA ARG A 37 -26.81 -22.28 27.11
C ARG A 37 -27.08 -20.78 26.95
N TRP A 38 -27.83 -20.35 25.93
CA TRP A 38 -28.12 -18.93 25.66
C TRP A 38 -29.54 -18.49 26.07
N GLY A 39 -30.44 -19.42 26.39
CA GLY A 39 -31.85 -19.11 26.69
C GLY A 39 -32.63 -18.72 25.43
N GLU A 40 -32.31 -17.55 24.85
CA GLU A 40 -32.78 -17.08 23.55
C GLU A 40 -31.58 -16.68 22.66
N LEU A 41 -31.54 -17.23 21.44
CA LEU A 41 -30.54 -16.81 20.45
C LEU A 41 -30.85 -15.36 19.98
N PRO A 42 -29.83 -14.52 19.72
CA PRO A 42 -30.04 -13.19 19.15
C PRO A 42 -30.94 -13.25 17.90
N ALA A 43 -31.87 -12.30 17.75
CA ALA A 43 -32.91 -12.29 16.71
C ALA A 43 -32.40 -12.34 15.25
N PHE A 44 -31.09 -12.22 15.00
CA PHE A 44 -30.49 -12.40 13.68
C PHE A 44 -30.04 -13.86 13.40
N ILE A 45 -29.95 -14.70 14.43
CA ILE A 45 -29.67 -16.14 14.35
C ILE A 45 -30.97 -16.95 14.22
N THR A 46 -32.12 -16.37 14.61
CA THR A 46 -33.43 -17.04 14.63
C THR A 46 -34.08 -17.23 13.24
N LEU A 47 -33.33 -17.21 12.13
CA LEU A 47 -33.89 -17.52 10.81
C LEU A 47 -33.33 -18.83 10.23
N ASP A 48 -34.24 -19.79 10.11
CA ASP A 48 -34.23 -21.00 9.27
C ASP A 48 -32.96 -21.85 9.32
N THR A 49 -32.78 -22.54 10.44
CA THR A 49 -32.10 -23.86 10.44
C THR A 49 -32.69 -24.76 9.34
N ASP A 50 -33.98 -24.64 9.03
CA ASP A 50 -34.64 -25.38 7.95
C ASP A 50 -34.18 -24.99 6.52
N LEU A 51 -33.73 -23.76 6.26
CA LEU A 51 -33.13 -23.36 4.97
C LEU A 51 -31.66 -23.74 4.85
N LEU A 52 -30.95 -23.92 5.97
CA LEU A 52 -29.64 -24.56 5.98
C LEU A 52 -29.77 -26.08 5.75
N MET A 53 -30.87 -26.68 6.20
CA MET A 53 -31.21 -28.09 5.93
C MET A 53 -31.69 -28.34 4.49
N ARG A 54 -32.30 -27.37 3.80
CA ARG A 54 -32.95 -27.59 2.48
C ARG A 54 -32.21 -26.93 1.31
N ARG A 55 -31.20 -27.66 0.80
CA ARG A 55 -30.79 -27.85 -0.62
C ARG A 55 -29.30 -28.17 -0.66
N THR A 56 -28.98 -29.42 -0.34
CA THR A 56 -27.66 -30.01 -0.55
C THR A 56 -27.74 -30.90 -1.79
N GLN A 57 -27.26 -30.39 -2.93
CA GLN A 57 -27.07 -31.25 -4.10
C GLN A 57 -25.94 -32.23 -3.81
N CYS A 58 -26.16 -33.48 -4.15
CA CYS A 58 -25.14 -34.51 -4.16
C CYS A 58 -23.87 -34.02 -4.88
N SER A 59 -22.71 -34.06 -4.21
CA SER A 59 -21.44 -33.51 -4.74
C SER A 59 -20.93 -34.19 -6.01
N LYS A 60 -21.56 -35.29 -6.43
CA LYS A 60 -21.23 -36.02 -7.66
C LYS A 60 -22.42 -36.16 -8.60
N CYS A 61 -23.57 -36.60 -8.11
CA CYS A 61 -24.76 -36.81 -8.93
C CYS A 61 -25.58 -35.54 -9.18
N ARG A 62 -25.34 -34.43 -8.45
CA ARG A 62 -26.01 -33.12 -8.58
C ARG A 62 -27.54 -33.11 -8.42
N GLU A 63 -28.15 -34.25 -8.14
CA GLU A 63 -29.56 -34.36 -7.81
C GLU A 63 -29.88 -33.65 -6.48
N PRO A 64 -31.08 -33.05 -6.33
CA PRO A 64 -31.58 -32.54 -5.06
C PRO A 64 -31.83 -33.70 -4.09
N CYS A 65 -31.48 -33.55 -2.82
CA CYS A 65 -31.63 -34.62 -1.82
C CYS A 65 -32.26 -34.06 -0.54
N ASP A 66 -33.21 -34.80 0.02
CA ASP A 66 -33.88 -34.44 1.27
C ASP A 66 -33.03 -34.79 2.52
N ALA A 67 -31.95 -35.56 2.35
CA ALA A 67 -30.94 -35.85 3.36
C ALA A 67 -29.56 -35.99 2.71
N SER A 68 -28.52 -35.36 3.26
CA SER A 68 -27.15 -35.47 2.76
C SER A 68 -26.21 -36.09 3.79
N ILE A 69 -25.52 -37.17 3.40
CA ILE A 69 -24.46 -37.79 4.20
C ILE A 69 -23.17 -37.01 3.95
N VAL A 70 -22.67 -36.32 4.97
CA VAL A 70 -21.39 -35.58 4.91
C VAL A 70 -20.25 -36.51 5.30
N CYS A 71 -19.14 -36.44 4.57
CA CYS A 71 -17.93 -37.15 5.00
C CYS A 71 -17.36 -36.51 6.28
N THR A 72 -17.33 -37.27 7.37
CA THR A 72 -16.81 -36.86 8.68
C THR A 72 -15.30 -36.56 8.66
N GLY A 73 -14.56 -37.03 7.66
CA GLY A 73 -13.12 -36.78 7.53
C GLY A 73 -12.77 -35.40 6.98
N CYS A 74 -13.45 -34.95 5.91
CA CYS A 74 -13.11 -33.70 5.21
C CYS A 74 -14.17 -32.60 5.31
N LEU A 75 -15.38 -32.93 5.79
CA LEU A 75 -16.53 -32.04 5.98
C LEU A 75 -16.97 -31.24 4.73
N SER A 76 -16.44 -31.59 3.55
CA SER A 76 -16.60 -30.80 2.32
C SER A 76 -17.36 -31.52 1.20
N ARG A 77 -17.58 -32.84 1.31
CA ARG A 77 -18.30 -33.65 0.32
C ARG A 77 -19.56 -34.25 0.91
N GLN A 78 -20.64 -34.17 0.13
CA GLN A 78 -21.99 -34.57 0.50
C GLN A 78 -22.53 -35.61 -0.50
N TYR A 79 -23.18 -36.66 0.01
CA TYR A 79 -23.75 -37.75 -0.78
C TYR A 79 -25.25 -37.90 -0.52
N CYS A 80 -26.00 -38.27 -1.56
CA CYS A 80 -27.46 -38.43 -1.47
C CYS A 80 -27.90 -39.71 -0.73
N SER A 81 -27.01 -40.70 -0.62
CA SER A 81 -27.26 -41.99 0.02
C SER A 81 -25.93 -42.68 0.37
N LEU A 82 -25.97 -43.70 1.24
CA LEU A 82 -24.79 -44.54 1.51
C LEU A 82 -24.32 -45.23 0.23
N SER A 83 -25.24 -45.74 -0.60
CA SER A 83 -24.92 -46.28 -1.92
C SER A 83 -24.13 -45.30 -2.80
N CYS A 84 -24.54 -44.02 -2.85
CA CYS A 84 -23.82 -42.98 -3.60
C CYS A 84 -22.44 -42.68 -3.00
N LYS A 85 -22.33 -42.68 -1.66
CA LYS A 85 -21.04 -42.54 -0.96
C LYS A 85 -20.11 -43.70 -1.30
N ASP A 86 -20.58 -44.93 -1.22
CA ASP A 86 -19.78 -46.14 -1.42
C ASP A 86 -19.35 -46.29 -2.88
N THR A 87 -20.25 -46.01 -3.82
CA THR A 87 -19.97 -46.04 -5.27
C THR A 87 -18.89 -45.03 -5.67
N HIS A 88 -18.81 -43.90 -4.97
CA HIS A 88 -17.87 -42.82 -5.27
C HIS A 88 -16.78 -42.65 -4.20
N TRP A 89 -16.66 -43.59 -3.27
CA TRP A 89 -15.73 -43.49 -2.15
C TRP A 89 -14.29 -43.50 -2.64
N ASN A 90 -13.94 -44.39 -3.57
CA ASN A 90 -12.58 -44.51 -4.10
C ASN A 90 -12.07 -43.20 -4.74
N LEU A 91 -12.94 -42.46 -5.44
CA LEU A 91 -12.62 -41.16 -6.03
C LEU A 91 -12.45 -40.05 -4.98
N HIS A 92 -13.17 -40.15 -3.87
CA HIS A 92 -13.08 -39.20 -2.78
C HIS A 92 -11.92 -39.51 -1.83
N GLN A 93 -11.58 -40.78 -1.61
CA GLN A 93 -10.48 -41.21 -0.76
C GLN A 93 -9.15 -40.57 -1.19
N ASN A 94 -8.92 -40.43 -2.49
CA ASN A 94 -7.75 -39.73 -3.06
C ASN A 94 -7.66 -38.24 -2.67
N VAL A 95 -8.78 -37.62 -2.28
CA VAL A 95 -8.87 -36.21 -1.87
C VAL A 95 -8.97 -36.08 -0.34
N CYS A 96 -9.56 -37.06 0.35
CA CYS A 96 -9.82 -37.03 1.79
C CYS A 96 -8.70 -37.67 2.64
N GLY A 97 -7.91 -38.59 2.08
CA GLY A 97 -6.76 -39.21 2.75
C GLY A 97 -7.07 -40.14 3.92
N ARG A 98 -8.31 -40.61 4.12
CA ARG A 98 -8.69 -41.54 5.22
C ARG A 98 -9.37 -42.83 4.70
N PRO A 99 -9.22 -43.98 5.39
CA PRO A 99 -9.86 -45.24 5.03
C PRO A 99 -11.38 -45.27 5.35
N PRO A 100 -12.19 -46.10 4.65
CA PRO A 100 -13.62 -46.25 4.93
C PRO A 100 -13.89 -46.92 6.28
N GLY A 101 -14.83 -46.39 7.06
CA GLY A 101 -15.40 -47.06 8.23
C GLY A 101 -16.52 -48.05 7.84
N PRO A 102 -16.86 -49.04 8.70
CA PRO A 102 -17.72 -50.17 8.33
C PRO A 102 -19.22 -49.79 8.17
N SER A 103 -19.87 -50.40 7.18
CA SER A 103 -21.30 -50.29 6.83
C SER A 103 -22.16 -51.29 7.62
N TYR A 104 -23.39 -50.91 8.03
CA TYR A 104 -24.38 -51.83 8.61
C TYR A 104 -25.74 -51.72 7.89
N HIS A 105 -26.40 -52.87 7.71
CA HIS A 105 -27.61 -53.09 6.89
C HIS A 105 -28.95 -52.70 7.57
N ASP A 106 -29.83 -52.14 6.75
CA ASP A 106 -31.27 -52.42 6.51
C ASP A 106 -32.26 -52.62 7.69
N ARG A 107 -33.24 -51.69 7.84
CA ARG A 107 -34.71 -51.95 7.89
C ARG A 107 -35.58 -50.71 8.24
N ASP A 108 -36.73 -50.66 7.56
CA ASP A 108 -38.05 -50.05 7.87
C ASP A 108 -38.27 -48.51 7.86
N ARG A 109 -39.02 -48.05 6.85
CA ARG A 109 -39.71 -46.74 6.78
C ARG A 109 -41.20 -46.88 7.19
N PRO A 110 -41.79 -45.93 7.93
CA PRO A 110 -43.22 -45.66 7.87
C PRO A 110 -43.54 -44.47 6.94
N GLU A 111 -44.58 -44.62 6.12
CA GLU A 111 -45.18 -43.57 5.29
C GLU A 111 -45.91 -42.50 6.13
N ILE A 112 -45.86 -41.23 5.71
CA ILE A 112 -46.70 -40.15 6.26
C ILE A 112 -47.50 -39.51 5.12
N ASP A 113 -48.81 -39.52 5.32
CA ASP A 113 -49.90 -39.00 4.49
C ASP A 113 -49.84 -37.47 4.34
N ARG A 114 -50.05 -36.98 3.11
CA ARG A 114 -50.04 -35.57 2.71
C ARG A 114 -51.45 -35.04 2.39
N SER A 115 -52.41 -35.39 3.22
CA SER A 115 -53.70 -34.71 3.21
C SER A 115 -53.90 -34.07 4.57
N LEU A 116 -53.63 -32.76 4.67
CA LEU A 116 -54.28 -31.82 5.59
C LEU A 116 -53.61 -30.43 5.49
N LEU A 117 -54.48 -29.41 5.34
CA LEU A 117 -54.27 -27.96 5.54
C LEU A 117 -54.00 -27.11 4.28
N SER A 118 -55.11 -26.80 3.61
CA SER A 118 -55.39 -25.53 2.92
C SER A 118 -55.90 -24.47 3.92
N PHE A 119 -56.25 -23.28 3.38
CA PHE A 119 -56.90 -22.08 3.97
C PHE A 119 -55.93 -20.94 4.34
N GLU A 120 -56.21 -19.66 4.10
CA GLU A 120 -56.98 -18.86 3.12
C GLU A 120 -56.60 -17.39 3.42
N GLU A 121 -56.64 -16.51 2.42
CA GLU A 121 -56.31 -15.07 2.53
C GLU A 121 -57.51 -14.24 3.03
N GLU A 122 -57.26 -13.19 3.82
CA GLU A 122 -58.16 -12.03 3.92
C GLU A 122 -57.37 -10.70 3.93
N LYS A 123 -57.95 -9.72 3.22
CA LYS A 123 -57.49 -8.35 2.98
C LYS A 123 -58.34 -7.36 3.79
N GLU A 124 -57.74 -6.28 4.29
CA GLU A 124 -58.42 -4.99 4.45
C GLU A 124 -57.50 -3.82 4.04
N LEU A 125 -58.12 -2.78 3.48
CA LEU A 125 -57.56 -1.54 2.89
C LEU A 125 -57.72 -0.35 3.84
N GLU A 126 -56.80 0.63 3.82
CA GLU A 126 -57.03 2.08 3.55
C GLU A 126 -55.70 2.92 3.59
N PRO A 127 -55.64 4.15 3.01
CA PRO A 127 -54.46 4.71 2.31
C PRO A 127 -53.88 6.04 2.95
N PRO A 128 -53.14 6.91 2.23
CA PRO A 128 -51.67 6.88 2.05
C PRO A 128 -50.93 8.15 2.55
N GLU A 129 -49.72 8.01 3.10
CA GLU A 129 -48.77 9.14 3.16
C GLU A 129 -47.36 8.74 2.66
N VAL A 130 -47.01 9.41 1.55
CA VAL A 130 -45.71 9.70 0.94
C VAL A 130 -44.47 9.08 1.61
N ARG A 131 -44.00 7.94 1.06
CA ARG A 131 -42.61 7.49 1.20
C ARG A 131 -41.95 7.36 -0.17
N SER A 132 -40.90 8.16 -0.35
CA SER A 132 -39.96 8.15 -1.46
C SER A 132 -39.41 6.76 -1.76
N HIS A 133 -39.44 6.40 -3.04
CA HIS A 133 -39.04 5.13 -3.65
C HIS A 133 -37.74 4.49 -3.09
N MET A 134 -37.91 3.41 -2.32
CA MET A 134 -36.96 2.28 -2.27
C MET A 134 -37.72 1.04 -2.80
N PRO A 135 -37.18 0.25 -3.74
CA PRO A 135 -37.87 -0.95 -4.20
C PRO A 135 -37.98 -1.94 -3.04
N TYR A 136 -39.23 -2.24 -2.68
CA TYR A 136 -39.61 -3.25 -1.70
C TYR A 136 -39.13 -4.63 -2.19
N LEU A 137 -38.07 -5.17 -1.59
CA LEU A 137 -37.63 -6.55 -1.85
C LEU A 137 -38.35 -7.46 -0.85
N GLY A 138 -39.29 -8.26 -1.36
CA GLY A 138 -40.13 -9.16 -0.58
C GLY A 138 -39.36 -10.24 0.22
N PRO A 139 -40.05 -10.94 1.13
CA PRO A 139 -39.45 -11.83 2.11
C PRO A 139 -39.18 -13.24 1.53
N SER A 140 -38.14 -13.44 0.72
CA SER A 140 -37.62 -14.80 0.41
C SER A 140 -36.24 -14.86 -0.28
N LYS A 141 -35.32 -13.94 0.01
CA LYS A 141 -33.89 -14.15 -0.25
C LYS A 141 -33.11 -13.84 1.02
N ALA A 142 -32.77 -14.87 1.80
CA ALA A 142 -31.87 -14.74 2.93
C ALA A 142 -30.58 -14.04 2.46
N CYS A 143 -30.39 -12.79 2.91
CA CYS A 143 -29.21 -11.99 2.63
C CYS A 143 -27.95 -12.84 2.86
N LEU A 144 -27.04 -12.87 1.88
CA LEU A 144 -25.80 -13.66 1.97
C LEU A 144 -25.00 -13.32 3.24
N GLY A 145 -25.04 -12.06 3.68
CA GLY A 145 -24.48 -11.63 4.96
C GLY A 145 -24.99 -12.45 6.14
N ARG A 146 -26.30 -12.71 6.25
CA ARG A 146 -26.83 -13.55 7.34
C ARG A 146 -26.27 -14.97 7.31
N LYS A 147 -26.11 -15.57 6.11
CA LYS A 147 -25.49 -16.90 5.96
C LYS A 147 -24.01 -16.91 6.35
N VAL A 148 -23.27 -15.87 5.94
CA VAL A 148 -21.86 -15.68 6.31
C VAL A 148 -21.73 -15.51 7.82
N LEU A 149 -22.52 -14.61 8.43
CA LEU A 149 -22.47 -14.33 9.86
C LEU A 149 -22.87 -15.54 10.68
N GLY A 150 -23.87 -16.33 10.27
CA GLY A 150 -24.22 -17.58 10.94
C GLY A 150 -23.04 -18.55 10.99
N ARG A 151 -22.29 -18.70 9.89
CA ARG A 151 -21.07 -19.52 9.84
C ARG A 151 -19.93 -18.93 10.69
N VAL A 152 -19.69 -17.62 10.60
CA VAL A 152 -18.66 -16.94 11.39
C VAL A 152 -18.98 -17.05 12.88
N PHE A 153 -20.22 -16.77 13.27
CA PHE A 153 -20.71 -16.89 14.64
C PHE A 153 -20.56 -18.32 15.15
N PHE A 154 -21.02 -19.32 14.39
CA PHE A 154 -20.85 -20.73 14.74
C PHE A 154 -19.39 -21.10 15.02
N ILE A 155 -18.48 -20.71 14.13
CA ILE A 155 -17.04 -20.95 14.28
C ILE A 155 -16.50 -20.22 15.52
N VAL A 156 -16.87 -18.95 15.73
CA VAL A 156 -16.43 -18.15 16.87
C VAL A 156 -16.93 -18.73 18.19
N THR A 157 -18.20 -19.13 18.28
CA THR A 157 -18.78 -19.66 19.52
C THR A 157 -18.36 -21.10 19.80
N MET A 158 -18.26 -21.96 18.78
CA MET A 158 -18.03 -23.40 18.97
C MET A 158 -16.55 -23.78 18.85
N ALA A 159 -15.81 -23.22 17.89
CA ALA A 159 -14.40 -23.54 17.69
C ALA A 159 -13.46 -22.66 18.53
N LEU A 160 -13.85 -21.41 18.81
CA LEU A 160 -13.05 -20.47 19.62
C LEU A 160 -13.59 -20.26 21.03
N GLU A 161 -14.72 -20.90 21.40
CA GLU A 161 -15.33 -20.82 22.73
C GLU A 161 -15.53 -19.36 23.20
N LEU A 162 -15.86 -18.44 22.28
CA LEU A 162 -16.12 -17.04 22.60
C LEU A 162 -17.59 -16.84 23.00
N PHE A 163 -17.82 -16.38 24.23
CA PHE A 163 -19.14 -16.14 24.83
C PHE A 163 -19.22 -14.74 25.43
N ASP A 164 -20.43 -14.29 25.82
CA ASP A 164 -20.58 -13.05 26.57
C ASP A 164 -19.76 -13.09 27.86
N CYS A 165 -18.78 -12.19 27.94
CA CYS A 165 -17.81 -12.13 29.01
C CYS A 165 -18.23 -11.06 30.01
N GLY A 166 -18.51 -11.46 31.25
CA GLY A 166 -18.81 -10.56 32.37
C GLY A 166 -17.58 -9.95 33.04
N ASP A 167 -16.38 -10.24 32.54
CA ASP A 167 -15.12 -9.73 33.12
C ASP A 167 -15.02 -8.20 32.96
N PRO A 168 -14.87 -7.43 34.06
CA PRO A 168 -14.77 -5.97 34.01
C PRO A 168 -13.62 -5.45 33.13
N ILE A 169 -12.50 -6.19 33.04
CA ILE A 169 -11.36 -5.83 32.19
C ILE A 169 -11.74 -5.97 30.72
N CYS A 170 -12.43 -7.05 30.34
CA CYS A 170 -12.94 -7.23 28.99
C CYS A 170 -13.96 -6.15 28.62
N ALA A 171 -14.82 -5.75 29.55
CA ALA A 171 -15.77 -4.64 29.36
C ALA A 171 -15.05 -3.30 29.14
N ARG A 172 -14.01 -2.98 29.93
CA ARG A 172 -13.19 -1.78 29.74
C ARG A 172 -12.46 -1.78 28.39
N ARG A 173 -11.87 -2.92 28.00
CA ARG A 173 -11.24 -3.10 26.68
C ARG A 173 -12.24 -2.88 25.55
N LYS A 174 -13.44 -3.47 25.65
CA LYS A 174 -14.51 -3.29 24.66
C LYS A 174 -14.85 -1.81 24.48
N THR A 175 -15.01 -1.06 25.57
CA THR A 175 -15.26 0.39 25.53
C THR A 175 -14.11 1.15 24.87
N ALA A 176 -12.85 0.83 25.21
CA ALA A 176 -11.68 1.45 24.60
C ALA A 176 -11.53 1.11 23.09
N LEU A 177 -11.88 -0.10 22.66
CA LEU A 177 -11.81 -0.50 21.25
C LEU A 177 -12.93 0.16 20.42
N LEU A 178 -14.10 0.38 21.01
CA LEU A 178 -15.24 1.00 20.34
C LEU A 178 -14.96 2.44 19.85
N THR A 179 -14.00 3.14 20.47
CA THR A 179 -13.62 4.52 20.08
C THR A 179 -12.69 4.57 18.88
N VAL A 180 -12.00 3.47 18.54
CA VAL A 180 -10.92 3.46 17.54
C VAL A 180 -11.10 2.45 16.41
N VAL A 181 -11.99 1.46 16.61
CA VAL A 181 -12.31 0.44 15.62
C VAL A 181 -12.91 1.08 14.36
N PRO A 182 -12.52 0.65 13.15
CA PRO A 182 -13.06 1.20 11.91
C PRO A 182 -14.59 1.16 11.80
N ASP A 183 -15.13 2.11 11.03
CA ASP A 183 -16.55 2.14 10.69
C ASP A 183 -16.89 0.93 9.81
N CYS A 184 -17.98 0.25 10.14
CA CYS A 184 -18.52 -0.85 9.34
C CYS A 184 -20.04 -0.84 9.42
N HIS A 185 -20.70 -0.69 8.28
CA HIS A 185 -22.18 -0.67 8.20
C HIS A 185 -22.78 -2.04 8.53
N TRP A 186 -21.97 -3.10 8.56
CA TRP A 186 -22.38 -4.39 9.10
C TRP A 186 -22.18 -4.47 10.62
N LYS A 187 -23.06 -3.78 11.35
CA LYS A 187 -22.97 -3.62 12.81
C LYS A 187 -22.78 -4.95 13.56
N SER A 188 -23.53 -5.99 13.22
CA SER A 188 -23.43 -7.30 13.89
C SER A 188 -22.06 -7.95 13.74
N TYR A 189 -21.40 -7.79 12.58
CA TYR A 189 -20.03 -8.27 12.39
C TYR A 189 -19.04 -7.45 13.22
N ARG A 190 -19.17 -6.12 13.20
CA ARG A 190 -18.34 -5.20 13.98
C ARG A 190 -18.41 -5.54 15.47
N ASP A 191 -19.60 -5.69 16.02
CA ASP A 191 -19.81 -5.98 17.45
C ASP A 191 -19.24 -7.36 17.82
N LEU A 192 -19.40 -8.37 16.96
CA LEU A 192 -18.81 -9.70 17.14
C LEU A 192 -17.28 -9.64 17.13
N ALA A 193 -16.68 -8.91 16.18
CA ALA A 193 -15.23 -8.75 16.10
C ALA A 193 -14.69 -8.08 17.37
N ILE A 194 -15.29 -6.97 17.80
CA ILE A 194 -14.87 -6.26 19.01
C ILE A 194 -15.01 -7.16 20.25
N ALA A 195 -16.11 -7.91 20.37
CA ALA A 195 -16.29 -8.85 21.46
C ALA A 195 -15.17 -9.90 21.48
N ALA A 196 -14.86 -10.49 20.31
CA ALA A 196 -13.76 -11.44 20.16
C ALA A 196 -12.40 -10.83 20.56
N PHE A 197 -12.09 -9.61 20.10
CA PHE A 197 -10.86 -8.89 20.44
C PHE A 197 -10.78 -8.53 21.92
N SER A 198 -11.87 -8.10 22.53
CA SER A 198 -11.89 -7.72 23.95
C SER A 198 -11.67 -8.90 24.90
N CYS A 199 -12.09 -10.11 24.50
CA CYS A 199 -12.13 -11.29 25.38
C CYS A 199 -10.94 -12.26 25.22
N ARG A 200 -10.46 -12.57 24.00
CA ARG A 200 -9.52 -13.69 23.77
C ARG A 200 -8.05 -13.32 23.60
N LEU A 201 -7.70 -12.07 23.85
CA LEU A 201 -6.36 -11.56 23.55
C LEU A 201 -5.26 -12.08 24.52
N HIS A 202 -5.62 -12.56 25.71
CA HIS A 202 -4.67 -13.11 26.69
C HIS A 202 -4.40 -14.59 26.61
N THR A 203 -5.37 -15.39 26.21
CA THR A 203 -5.32 -16.80 26.57
C THR A 203 -4.66 -17.66 25.49
N GLN A 204 -4.95 -17.43 24.20
CA GLN A 204 -4.37 -18.20 23.09
C GLN A 204 -4.32 -17.41 21.75
N PRO A 205 -3.31 -16.54 21.54
CA PRO A 205 -3.17 -15.73 20.31
C PRO A 205 -3.08 -16.54 19.00
N TRP A 206 -2.54 -17.75 19.07
CA TRP A 206 -2.45 -18.76 17.99
C TRP A 206 -3.77 -19.44 17.58
N LYS A 207 -4.80 -19.49 18.45
CA LYS A 207 -6.12 -20.07 18.09
C LYS A 207 -7.07 -19.03 17.51
N LEU A 208 -6.90 -17.76 17.86
CA LEU A 208 -7.54 -16.64 17.17
C LEU A 208 -6.82 -16.35 15.84
N ASP A 209 -6.54 -17.40 15.07
CA ASP A 209 -6.02 -17.25 13.73
C ASP A 209 -7.05 -16.38 12.99
N MET A 210 -6.66 -15.21 12.50
CA MET A 210 -7.55 -14.28 11.78
C MET A 210 -8.32 -15.02 10.69
N LEU A 211 -7.74 -16.09 10.16
CA LEU A 211 -8.36 -17.11 9.30
C LEU A 211 -9.71 -17.64 9.82
N THR A 212 -9.92 -17.80 11.12
CA THR A 212 -11.13 -18.40 11.72
C THR A 212 -12.35 -17.46 11.65
N LEU A 213 -12.16 -16.14 11.78
CA LEU A 213 -13.18 -15.12 11.47
C LEU A 213 -13.38 -14.90 9.96
N CYS A 214 -12.44 -15.41 9.15
CA CYS A 214 -12.26 -15.08 7.75
C CYS A 214 -12.64 -16.20 6.76
N LEU A 215 -12.53 -17.47 7.16
CA LEU A 215 -12.69 -18.65 6.30
C LEU A 215 -14.08 -18.75 5.66
N PRO A 216 -15.20 -18.42 6.33
CA PRO A 216 -16.51 -18.40 5.68
C PRO A 216 -16.60 -17.31 4.61
N PHE A 217 -16.06 -16.12 4.90
CA PHE A 217 -16.05 -14.98 3.99
C PHE A 217 -15.18 -15.26 2.76
N PHE A 218 -13.93 -15.69 2.96
CA PHE A 218 -13.02 -16.03 1.84
C PHE A 218 -13.40 -17.33 1.12
N GLY A 219 -14.03 -18.29 1.79
CA GLY A 219 -14.53 -19.52 1.16
C GLY A 219 -15.65 -19.24 0.16
N ILE A 220 -16.57 -18.32 0.51
CA ILE A 220 -17.62 -17.85 -0.41
C ILE A 220 -17.04 -17.07 -1.59
N LEU A 221 -15.97 -16.30 -1.35
CA LEU A 221 -15.32 -15.50 -2.38
C LEU A 221 -14.34 -16.29 -3.26
N ARG A 222 -13.82 -17.43 -2.78
CA ARG A 222 -13.05 -18.40 -3.59
C ARG A 222 -13.96 -19.25 -4.49
N ALA A 223 -15.20 -19.50 -4.07
CA ALA A 223 -16.16 -20.29 -4.85
C ALA A 223 -16.73 -19.52 -6.07
N SER A 224 -16.56 -18.19 -6.12
CA SER A 224 -16.87 -17.41 -7.30
C SER A 224 -15.67 -17.45 -8.26
N ASP A 225 -15.75 -18.28 -9.30
CA ASP A 225 -14.78 -18.39 -10.41
C ASP A 225 -14.75 -17.13 -11.31
N THR A 226 -15.22 -16.00 -10.79
CA THR A 226 -15.46 -14.75 -11.51
C THR A 226 -14.32 -13.75 -11.27
N LYS A 227 -13.95 -13.00 -12.30
CA LYS A 227 -12.93 -11.92 -12.24
C LYS A 227 -13.31 -10.75 -11.31
N SER A 228 -14.51 -10.75 -10.74
CA SER A 228 -15.09 -9.73 -9.86
C SER A 228 -16.00 -10.35 -8.81
N ILE A 229 -16.08 -9.71 -7.63
CA ILE A 229 -16.92 -10.15 -6.52
C ILE A 229 -18.34 -9.54 -6.67
N PRO A 230 -19.43 -10.33 -6.56
CA PRO A 230 -20.80 -9.81 -6.70
C PRO A 230 -21.20 -8.88 -5.54
N ARG A 231 -21.76 -7.69 -5.82
CA ARG A 231 -22.21 -6.75 -4.77
C ARG A 231 -23.30 -7.36 -3.87
N PHE A 232 -23.07 -7.31 -2.56
CA PHE A 232 -24.01 -7.77 -1.53
C PHE A 232 -24.53 -6.58 -0.72
N PRO A 233 -25.80 -6.13 -0.91
CA PRO A 233 -26.32 -4.91 -0.28
C PRO A 233 -26.30 -4.94 1.25
N CYS A 234 -26.34 -6.13 1.85
CA CYS A 234 -26.40 -6.33 3.30
C CYS A 234 -25.03 -6.59 3.96
N VAL A 235 -23.93 -6.53 3.20
CA VAL A 235 -22.57 -6.77 3.70
C VAL A 235 -21.69 -5.59 3.33
N ASP A 236 -21.15 -4.92 4.34
CA ASP A 236 -20.11 -3.92 4.15
C ASP A 236 -18.74 -4.59 4.04
N VAL A 237 -18.37 -4.97 2.81
CA VAL A 237 -17.11 -5.66 2.55
C VAL A 237 -15.89 -4.80 2.92
N HIS A 238 -15.94 -3.49 2.66
CA HIS A 238 -14.85 -2.57 3.02
C HIS A 238 -14.72 -2.42 4.52
N GLY A 239 -15.83 -2.18 5.23
CA GLY A 239 -15.81 -2.11 6.70
C GLY A 239 -15.30 -3.39 7.36
N VAL A 240 -15.64 -4.56 6.80
CA VAL A 240 -15.07 -5.85 7.24
C VAL A 240 -13.56 -5.90 7.04
N LEU A 241 -13.07 -5.54 5.84
CA LEU A 241 -11.63 -5.54 5.55
C LEU A 241 -10.85 -4.54 6.41
N ASP A 242 -11.41 -3.35 6.65
CA ASP A 242 -10.80 -2.33 7.50
C ASP A 242 -10.67 -2.83 8.94
N ILE A 243 -11.72 -3.42 9.52
CA ILE A 243 -11.67 -4.03 10.86
C ILE A 243 -10.60 -5.12 10.92
N LEU A 244 -10.56 -6.02 9.93
CA LEU A 244 -9.59 -7.11 9.88
C LEU A 244 -8.15 -6.59 9.78
N ARG A 245 -7.91 -5.60 8.93
CA ARG A 245 -6.59 -4.99 8.76
C ARG A 245 -6.15 -4.25 10.02
N TRP A 246 -7.03 -3.45 10.60
CA TRP A 246 -6.78 -2.73 11.85
C TRP A 246 -6.39 -3.69 12.95
N ALA A 247 -7.17 -4.75 13.15
CA ALA A 247 -6.88 -5.71 14.19
C ALA A 247 -5.60 -6.54 13.91
N SER A 248 -5.28 -6.83 12.64
CA SER A 248 -4.01 -7.46 12.25
C SER A 248 -2.82 -6.57 12.62
N TRP A 249 -2.94 -5.25 12.44
CA TRP A 249 -1.91 -4.29 12.84
C TRP A 249 -1.81 -4.13 14.37
N CYS A 250 -2.94 -4.10 15.08
CA CYS A 250 -2.94 -4.09 16.55
C CYS A 250 -2.31 -5.34 17.17
N THR A 251 -2.36 -6.48 16.48
CA THR A 251 -1.83 -7.77 16.95
C THR A 251 -0.47 -8.13 16.34
N TRP A 252 0.07 -7.29 15.45
CA TRP A 252 1.32 -7.54 14.71
C TRP A 252 1.33 -8.88 13.96
N ARG A 253 0.25 -9.16 13.20
CA ARG A 253 0.11 -10.39 12.41
C ARG A 253 0.03 -10.10 10.92
N PRO A 254 0.54 -10.99 10.03
CA PRO A 254 0.44 -10.80 8.59
C PRO A 254 -1.02 -10.73 8.13
N TYR A 255 -1.37 -9.64 7.42
CA TYR A 255 -2.67 -9.50 6.79
C TYR A 255 -2.68 -10.20 5.42
N ILE A 256 -3.39 -11.32 5.31
CA ILE A 256 -3.47 -12.13 4.06
C ILE A 256 -4.49 -11.53 3.05
N GLY A 257 -5.31 -10.56 3.48
CA GLY A 257 -6.39 -9.99 2.68
C GLY A 257 -5.97 -9.03 1.55
N ASP A 258 -4.70 -8.62 1.45
CA ASP A 258 -4.25 -7.67 0.41
C ASP A 258 -4.42 -8.23 -1.02
N LYS A 259 -4.12 -9.53 -1.21
CA LYS A 259 -4.34 -10.21 -2.50
C LYS A 259 -5.82 -10.24 -2.89
N PHE A 260 -6.70 -10.15 -1.89
CA PHE A 260 -8.13 -10.18 -2.06
C PHE A 260 -8.72 -8.79 -2.34
N ALA A 261 -8.19 -7.75 -1.66
CA ALA A 261 -8.58 -6.36 -1.88
C ALA A 261 -8.42 -5.93 -3.35
N GLN A 262 -7.39 -6.43 -4.04
CA GLN A 262 -7.18 -6.18 -5.47
C GLN A 262 -8.31 -6.71 -6.39
N ARG A 263 -9.16 -7.62 -5.89
CA ARG A 263 -10.31 -8.19 -6.63
C ARG A 263 -11.63 -7.45 -6.37
N LEU A 264 -11.67 -6.50 -5.43
CA LEU A 264 -12.89 -5.78 -5.01
C LEU A 264 -13.29 -4.60 -5.91
N ARG A 265 -12.99 -4.69 -7.21
CA ARG A 265 -13.35 -3.64 -8.17
C ARG A 265 -14.86 -3.34 -8.11
N GLY A 266 -15.18 -2.08 -7.85
CA GLY A 266 -16.56 -1.59 -7.76
C GLY A 266 -17.18 -1.63 -6.38
N TYR A 267 -16.45 -1.91 -5.29
CA TYR A 267 -16.97 -1.69 -3.93
C TYR A 267 -16.59 -0.31 -3.37
N ASP A 268 -15.71 0.43 -4.04
CA ASP A 268 -15.15 1.70 -3.55
C ASP A 268 -16.23 2.75 -3.25
N ARG A 269 -15.95 3.59 -2.24
CA ARG A 269 -16.79 4.75 -1.92
C ARG A 269 -16.84 5.67 -3.14
N LYS A 270 -17.99 6.30 -3.39
CA LYS A 270 -18.12 7.30 -4.45
C LYS A 270 -17.12 8.45 -4.19
N PRO A 271 -16.23 8.78 -5.15
CA PRO A 271 -15.26 9.86 -4.98
C PRO A 271 -15.90 11.18 -4.54
N ASP A 272 -17.08 11.51 -5.05
CA ASP A 272 -17.82 12.73 -4.74
C ASP A 272 -18.03 12.95 -3.23
N ALA A 273 -18.35 11.89 -2.47
CA ALA A 273 -18.58 12.00 -1.04
C ALA A 273 -17.29 12.31 -0.26
N VAL A 274 -16.16 11.77 -0.73
CA VAL A 274 -14.83 12.06 -0.17
C VAL A 274 -14.44 13.50 -0.47
N THR A 275 -14.65 13.93 -1.71
CA THR A 275 -14.34 15.30 -2.14
C THR A 275 -15.19 16.34 -1.42
N GLU A 276 -16.47 16.07 -1.17
CA GLU A 276 -17.33 16.97 -0.40
C GLU A 276 -16.88 17.06 1.06
N LEU A 277 -16.48 15.94 1.67
CA LEU A 277 -15.88 15.98 2.99
C LEU A 277 -14.60 16.82 3.00
N CYS A 278 -13.71 16.63 2.02
CA CYS A 278 -12.50 17.43 1.89
C CYS A 278 -12.81 18.93 1.85
N ARG A 279 -13.77 19.35 1.02
CA ARG A 279 -14.22 20.75 0.95
C ARG A 279 -14.77 21.27 2.28
N SER A 280 -15.53 20.46 3.00
CA SER A 280 -16.09 20.84 4.30
C SER A 280 -15.03 21.03 5.41
N ARG A 281 -13.83 20.46 5.22
CA ARG A 281 -12.70 20.50 6.17
C ARG A 281 -11.49 21.28 5.65
N ASP A 282 -11.65 22.02 4.55
CA ASP A 282 -10.56 22.68 3.79
C ASP A 282 -9.34 21.78 3.48
N LEU A 283 -9.60 20.49 3.27
CA LEU A 283 -8.59 19.55 2.82
C LEU A 283 -8.54 19.55 1.29
N CYS A 284 -7.34 19.39 0.75
CA CYS A 284 -7.16 19.27 -0.68
C CYS A 284 -7.52 17.83 -1.15
N PRO A 285 -8.58 17.64 -1.98
CA PRO A 285 -8.93 16.32 -2.50
C PRO A 285 -7.77 15.70 -3.29
N SER A 286 -7.05 16.49 -4.09
CA SER A 286 -5.86 16.03 -4.82
C SER A 286 -4.80 15.47 -3.88
N ARG A 287 -4.51 16.11 -2.73
CA ARG A 287 -3.51 15.58 -1.78
C ARG A 287 -3.95 14.23 -1.20
N LEU A 288 -5.20 14.11 -0.78
CA LEU A 288 -5.75 12.87 -0.23
C LEU A 288 -5.67 11.71 -1.24
N TRP A 289 -6.10 11.93 -2.47
CA TRP A 289 -6.07 10.88 -3.51
C TRP A 289 -4.65 10.54 -3.97
N ASN A 290 -3.73 11.49 -3.98
CA ASN A 290 -2.33 11.24 -4.31
C ASN A 290 -1.61 10.39 -3.25
N ILE A 291 -1.95 10.54 -1.98
CA ILE A 291 -1.40 9.69 -0.90
C ILE A 291 -1.75 8.22 -1.13
N ALA A 292 -2.92 7.93 -1.70
CA ALA A 292 -3.33 6.56 -2.04
C ALA A 292 -2.36 5.88 -3.03
N ILE A 293 -1.61 6.66 -3.84
CA ILE A 293 -0.59 6.14 -4.76
C ILE A 293 0.64 5.62 -4.02
N GLN A 294 0.99 6.26 -2.90
CA GLN A 294 2.11 5.85 -2.03
C GLN A 294 1.76 4.68 -1.11
N SER A 295 0.47 4.40 -0.93
CA SER A 295 -0.03 3.38 -0.03
C SER A 295 -0.61 2.19 -0.82
N LYS A 296 -1.53 1.41 -0.25
CA LYS A 296 -2.19 0.26 -0.91
C LYS A 296 -3.33 0.66 -1.85
N GLY A 297 -3.29 1.85 -2.45
CA GLY A 297 -4.33 2.34 -3.37
C GLY A 297 -5.57 2.87 -2.66
N ALA A 298 -6.71 2.86 -3.37
CA ALA A 298 -7.98 3.43 -2.90
C ALA A 298 -8.48 2.88 -1.55
N MET A 299 -8.03 1.68 -1.15
CA MET A 299 -8.32 1.06 0.15
C MET A 299 -7.91 1.93 1.34
N ASP A 300 -6.83 2.70 1.22
CA ASP A 300 -6.31 3.52 2.32
C ASP A 300 -7.02 4.88 2.45
N VAL A 301 -7.78 5.30 1.44
CA VAL A 301 -8.50 6.58 1.45
C VAL A 301 -9.58 6.58 2.53
N GLY A 302 -10.34 5.48 2.66
CA GLY A 302 -11.42 5.34 3.65
C GLY A 302 -10.95 5.55 5.10
N PRO A 303 -9.91 4.83 5.56
CA PRO A 303 -9.33 5.01 6.88
C PRO A 303 -8.79 6.43 7.15
N LEU A 304 -8.15 7.06 6.18
CA LEU A 304 -7.67 8.45 6.31
C LEU A 304 -8.84 9.44 6.45
N VAL A 305 -9.88 9.26 5.64
CA VAL A 305 -11.12 10.02 5.70
C VAL A 305 -11.82 9.90 7.06
N ALA A 306 -11.80 8.71 7.66
CA ALA A 306 -12.41 8.46 8.97
C ALA A 306 -11.75 9.24 10.11
N VAL A 307 -10.46 9.56 9.98
CA VAL A 307 -9.75 10.46 10.91
C VAL A 307 -9.97 11.93 10.53
N ALA A 308 -9.80 12.25 9.23
CA ALA A 308 -9.91 13.60 8.70
C ALA A 308 -11.29 14.25 8.89
N ARG A 309 -12.37 13.46 8.99
CA ARG A 309 -13.73 13.98 9.28
C ARG A 309 -13.84 14.74 10.59
N HIS A 310 -12.91 14.51 11.53
CA HIS A 310 -12.88 15.14 12.84
C HIS A 310 -11.94 16.35 12.90
N PHE A 311 -11.31 16.71 11.79
CA PHE A 311 -10.46 17.91 11.72
C PHE A 311 -11.31 19.17 11.95
N PRO A 312 -10.73 20.20 12.59
CA PRO A 312 -11.44 21.45 12.79
C PRO A 312 -11.80 22.06 11.42
N PRO A 313 -13.03 22.58 11.24
CA PRO A 313 -13.36 23.32 10.03
C PRO A 313 -12.52 24.60 10.00
N VAL A 314 -11.89 24.86 8.87
CA VAL A 314 -11.06 26.06 8.67
C VAL A 314 -11.91 27.15 8.00
N SER A 315 -11.74 28.42 8.40
CA SER A 315 -12.58 29.53 7.90
C SER A 315 -12.28 29.89 6.43
N HIS A 316 -11.05 29.64 5.98
CA HIS A 316 -10.60 29.97 4.64
C HIS A 316 -10.76 28.74 3.75
N LYS A 317 -11.67 28.75 2.78
CA LYS A 317 -11.87 27.63 1.84
C LYS A 317 -10.82 27.62 0.72
N ARG A 318 -9.54 27.51 1.07
CA ARG A 318 -8.39 27.61 0.13
C ARG A 318 -8.40 26.51 -0.93
N HIS A 319 -8.95 25.34 -0.61
CA HIS A 319 -8.99 24.17 -1.49
C HIS A 319 -10.35 23.88 -2.12
N PHE A 320 -11.33 24.80 -2.03
CA PHE A 320 -12.69 24.59 -2.57
C PHE A 320 -12.73 24.25 -4.06
N GLN A 321 -11.86 24.89 -4.87
CA GLN A 321 -11.78 24.68 -6.31
C GLN A 321 -10.94 23.47 -6.72
N CYS A 322 -10.22 22.85 -5.78
CA CYS A 322 -9.40 21.68 -6.08
C CYS A 322 -10.25 20.47 -6.48
N THR A 323 -9.70 19.63 -7.34
CA THR A 323 -10.29 18.34 -7.75
C THR A 323 -9.43 17.19 -7.25
N GLU A 324 -9.86 15.96 -7.48
CA GLU A 324 -9.12 14.73 -7.16
C GLU A 324 -7.78 14.66 -7.92
N GLN A 325 -7.68 15.35 -9.08
CA GLN A 325 -6.48 15.35 -9.90
C GLN A 325 -5.63 16.61 -9.70
N VAL A 326 -6.25 17.79 -9.55
CA VAL A 326 -5.55 19.08 -9.58
C VAL A 326 -5.69 19.82 -8.26
N CYS A 327 -4.55 20.15 -7.65
CA CYS A 327 -4.46 21.12 -6.58
C CYS A 327 -4.13 22.51 -7.18
N PHE A 328 -5.10 23.43 -7.18
CA PHE A 328 -4.90 24.78 -7.73
C PHE A 328 -3.89 25.63 -6.94
N ARG A 329 -3.52 25.19 -5.73
CA ARG A 329 -2.51 25.84 -4.89
C ARG A 329 -1.11 25.21 -5.04
N ALA A 330 -0.96 24.15 -5.84
CA ALA A 330 0.30 23.42 -5.97
C ALA A 330 1.44 24.24 -6.59
N HIS A 331 1.09 25.18 -7.47
CA HIS A 331 2.03 25.96 -8.28
C HIS A 331 1.95 27.46 -7.99
N GLU A 332 1.47 27.85 -6.80
CA GLU A 332 1.57 29.25 -6.40
C GLU A 332 3.02 29.69 -6.39
N ASN A 333 3.28 30.83 -7.02
CA ASN A 333 4.62 31.35 -7.15
C ASN A 333 5.13 31.85 -5.78
N SER A 334 5.89 31.00 -5.10
CA SER A 334 6.44 31.29 -3.77
C SER A 334 7.40 32.49 -3.74
N THR A 335 7.97 32.88 -4.87
CA THR A 335 8.83 34.07 -4.97
C THR A 335 8.07 35.40 -4.83
N GLN A 336 6.74 35.35 -4.90
CA GLN A 336 5.88 36.53 -4.76
C GLN A 336 5.11 36.54 -3.44
N ILE A 337 5.43 35.63 -2.52
CA ILE A 337 4.74 35.51 -1.24
C ILE A 337 5.53 36.31 -0.22
N ARG A 338 4.85 37.19 0.51
CA ARG A 338 5.44 37.92 1.64
C ARG A 338 5.83 36.94 2.73
N GLN A 339 6.90 37.26 3.44
CA GLN A 339 7.33 36.45 4.56
C GLN A 339 6.28 36.42 5.67
N ALA A 340 6.10 35.24 6.26
CA ALA A 340 5.19 35.03 7.36
C ALA A 340 5.71 35.72 8.62
N HIS A 341 4.77 36.24 9.42
CA HIS A 341 5.05 36.73 10.76
C HIS A 341 4.64 35.68 11.79
N LYS A 342 5.46 35.56 12.83
CA LYS A 342 5.17 34.78 14.05
C LYS A 342 4.92 35.67 15.25
N CYS A 343 5.11 36.99 15.11
CA CYS A 343 4.68 37.97 16.08
C CYS A 343 3.19 38.31 15.90
N PRO A 344 2.45 38.60 16.99
CA PRO A 344 1.06 39.05 16.91
C PRO A 344 0.87 40.36 16.13
N SER A 345 1.89 41.23 16.14
CA SER A 345 1.83 42.57 15.54
C SER A 345 1.94 42.57 14.00
N GLN A 346 2.47 41.50 13.41
CA GLN A 346 2.70 41.36 11.96
C GLN A 346 3.55 42.46 11.31
N ASP A 347 4.39 43.15 12.08
CA ASP A 347 5.18 44.30 11.62
C ASP A 347 6.62 44.31 12.20
N CYS A 348 7.12 43.13 12.61
CA CYS A 348 8.47 43.02 13.16
C CYS A 348 9.54 43.50 12.17
N GLY A 349 10.72 43.86 12.70
CA GLY A 349 11.89 44.18 11.89
C GLY A 349 12.38 43.01 11.04
N GLN A 350 13.42 43.26 10.24
CA GLN A 350 14.08 42.25 9.42
C GLN A 350 15.56 42.13 9.78
N TYR A 351 16.06 40.90 9.80
CA TYR A 351 17.49 40.64 9.81
C TYR A 351 18.03 40.56 8.39
N ARG A 352 19.31 40.93 8.24
CA ARG A 352 20.04 40.83 6.99
C ARG A 352 21.32 40.03 7.21
N VAL A 353 21.38 38.82 6.65
CA VAL A 353 22.58 37.99 6.74
C VAL A 353 23.65 38.41 5.72
N PRO A 354 24.95 38.33 6.05
CA PRO A 354 26.04 38.64 5.14
C PRO A 354 26.26 37.51 4.12
N VAL A 355 25.52 37.57 3.01
CA VAL A 355 25.55 36.58 1.90
C VAL A 355 26.97 36.33 1.36
N ASP A 356 27.87 37.32 1.43
CA ASP A 356 29.25 37.15 0.98
C ASP A 356 30.03 36.10 1.78
N LEU A 357 29.67 35.87 3.05
CA LEU A 357 30.27 34.79 3.84
C LEU A 357 29.90 33.41 3.29
N LEU A 358 28.67 33.24 2.78
CA LEU A 358 28.22 32.00 2.14
C LEU A 358 28.98 31.76 0.83
N ASN A 359 29.14 32.81 0.01
CA ASN A 359 29.90 32.72 -1.24
C ASN A 359 31.38 32.39 -0.96
N LYS A 360 31.98 32.99 0.08
CA LYS A 360 33.35 32.72 0.50
C LYS A 360 33.53 31.30 1.04
N ALA A 361 32.56 30.77 1.80
CA ALA A 361 32.63 29.43 2.36
C ALA A 361 32.78 28.34 1.28
N TYR A 362 32.15 28.55 0.13
CA TYR A 362 32.22 27.65 -1.04
C TYR A 362 33.23 28.10 -2.10
N HIS A 363 34.00 29.16 -1.88
CA HIS A 363 34.98 29.62 -2.86
C HIS A 363 36.10 28.58 -3.03
N GLY A 364 36.33 28.14 -4.27
CA GLY A 364 37.32 27.09 -4.58
C GLY A 364 36.94 25.68 -4.12
N ALA A 365 35.71 25.47 -3.65
CA ALA A 365 35.20 24.15 -3.29
C ALA A 365 34.96 23.30 -4.56
N GLY A 366 35.34 22.02 -4.51
CA GLY A 366 35.00 21.05 -5.55
C GLY A 366 33.48 20.85 -5.65
N PRO A 367 32.95 20.26 -6.75
CA PRO A 367 31.50 20.14 -6.98
C PRO A 367 30.71 19.38 -5.92
N HIS A 368 31.40 18.62 -5.05
CA HIS A 368 30.82 17.79 -3.99
C HIS A 368 31.44 18.08 -2.62
N ASP A 369 32.13 19.21 -2.46
CA ASP A 369 32.73 19.61 -1.20
C ASP A 369 31.66 20.26 -0.31
N TRP A 370 31.20 19.53 0.71
CA TRP A 370 30.28 20.08 1.69
C TRP A 370 30.95 21.12 2.60
N ARG A 371 30.21 22.20 2.92
CA ARG A 371 30.64 23.29 3.81
C ARG A 371 29.53 23.62 4.80
N GLN A 372 29.88 23.74 6.07
CA GLN A 372 28.96 24.21 7.11
C GLN A 372 28.57 25.67 6.86
N THR A 373 27.29 25.90 6.58
CA THR A 373 26.72 27.24 6.29
C THR A 373 25.55 27.60 7.22
N ALA A 374 25.41 26.88 8.33
CA ALA A 374 24.46 27.23 9.38
C ALA A 374 24.86 28.55 10.05
N TRP A 375 23.86 29.35 10.43
CA TRP A 375 24.06 30.61 11.17
C TRP A 375 24.03 30.34 12.68
N VAL A 376 24.86 31.05 13.43
CA VAL A 376 24.86 31.00 14.89
C VAL A 376 23.57 31.63 15.41
N SER A 377 22.89 30.95 16.34
CA SER A 377 21.50 31.29 16.73
C SER A 377 21.33 32.75 17.16
N ARG A 378 22.28 33.33 17.91
CA ARG A 378 22.24 34.73 18.40
C ARG A 378 23.15 35.69 17.65
N ASP A 379 23.79 35.23 16.58
CA ASP A 379 24.77 36.02 15.83
C ASP A 379 24.61 35.74 14.33
N HIS A 380 23.77 36.55 13.70
CA HIS A 380 23.45 36.45 12.27
C HIS A 380 24.56 37.00 11.36
N GLU A 381 25.68 37.44 11.93
CA GLU A 381 26.87 37.88 11.19
C GLU A 381 27.95 36.79 11.12
N ARG A 382 27.75 35.66 11.80
CA ARG A 382 28.73 34.57 11.90
C ARG A 382 28.15 33.21 11.56
N LEU A 383 28.90 32.46 10.74
CA LEU A 383 28.62 31.05 10.47
C LEU A 383 29.11 30.16 11.61
N CYS A 384 28.43 29.04 11.82
CA CYS A 384 28.88 27.97 12.71
C CYS A 384 30.26 27.43 12.26
N ALA A 385 31.11 27.09 13.23
CA ALA A 385 32.36 26.37 12.95
C ALA A 385 32.04 24.93 12.51
N GLN A 386 32.95 24.27 11.80
CA GLN A 386 32.71 22.93 11.25
C GLN A 386 32.34 21.86 12.30
N ALA A 387 32.81 22.01 13.55
CA ALA A 387 32.53 21.10 14.66
C ALA A 387 31.24 21.45 15.43
N ASP A 388 30.65 22.62 15.17
CA ASP A 388 29.45 23.07 15.87
C ASP A 388 28.24 22.23 15.44
N THR A 389 27.35 21.96 16.41
CA THR A 389 26.08 21.29 16.13
C THR A 389 25.04 22.30 15.69
N PHE A 390 24.18 21.89 14.76
CA PHE A 390 23.11 22.74 14.24
C PHE A 390 21.83 21.93 13.99
N VAL A 391 20.72 22.65 13.84
CA VAL A 391 19.43 22.11 13.42
C VAL A 391 19.14 22.46 11.97
N ALA A 392 18.66 21.53 11.16
CA ALA A 392 18.18 21.81 9.81
C ALA A 392 16.67 22.10 9.79
N ILE A 393 16.25 23.15 9.10
CA ILE A 393 14.84 23.55 8.97
C ILE A 393 14.25 23.05 7.65
N SER A 394 13.33 22.09 7.74
CA SER A 394 12.52 21.60 6.64
C SER A 394 11.18 22.34 6.61
N HIS A 395 10.92 23.10 5.55
CA HIS A 395 9.80 24.07 5.52
C HIS A 395 9.20 24.24 4.12
N VAL A 396 8.21 25.13 4.01
CA VAL A 396 7.35 25.27 2.85
C VAL A 396 7.37 26.72 2.37
N TRP A 397 8.12 27.02 1.31
CA TRP A 397 8.29 28.39 0.79
C TRP A 397 6.97 29.11 0.52
N SER A 398 5.95 28.38 0.03
CA SER A 398 4.63 28.93 -0.24
C SER A 398 3.87 29.44 1.00
N ASP A 399 4.34 29.12 2.20
CA ASP A 399 3.73 29.56 3.44
C ASP A 399 4.38 30.84 3.98
N GLY A 400 5.20 31.52 3.16
CA GLY A 400 5.93 32.72 3.57
C GLY A 400 7.16 32.40 4.44
N THR A 401 7.62 31.15 4.46
CA THR A 401 8.85 30.75 5.16
C THR A 401 10.06 30.69 4.22
N GLY A 402 9.93 31.22 3.00
CA GLY A 402 11.04 31.42 2.04
C GLY A 402 11.55 32.87 2.02
N ALA A 403 12.42 33.20 1.07
CA ALA A 403 12.97 34.56 0.92
C ALA A 403 11.94 35.61 0.46
N GLY A 404 10.86 35.17 -0.22
CA GLY A 404 9.75 36.02 -0.63
C GLY A 404 10.15 37.21 -1.53
N ILE A 405 9.41 38.32 -1.38
CA ILE A 405 9.64 39.60 -2.07
C ILE A 405 10.76 40.42 -1.39
N GLU A 406 11.05 40.10 -0.14
CA GLU A 406 11.94 40.81 0.77
C GLU A 406 13.40 40.83 0.27
N GLY A 407 13.77 39.87 -0.58
CA GLY A 407 15.05 39.80 -1.27
C GLY A 407 16.07 38.91 -0.58
N LEU A 408 17.16 38.61 -1.29
CA LEU A 408 18.17 37.65 -0.83
C LEU A 408 18.82 38.08 0.49
N GLY A 409 18.88 37.14 1.43
CA GLY A 409 19.50 37.33 2.74
C GLY A 409 18.69 38.19 3.71
N ARG A 410 17.42 38.51 3.43
CA ARG A 410 16.54 39.24 4.35
C ARG A 410 15.42 38.35 4.87
N VAL A 411 15.22 38.37 6.18
CA VAL A 411 14.19 37.57 6.85
C VAL A 411 13.53 38.34 7.98
N ASN A 412 12.21 38.17 8.17
CA ASN A 412 11.48 38.69 9.31
C ASN A 412 12.12 38.22 10.64
N SER A 413 12.36 39.15 11.58
CA SER A 413 13.07 38.88 12.83
C SER A 413 12.36 37.83 13.68
N CYS A 414 11.02 37.88 13.76
CA CYS A 414 10.24 36.90 14.51
C CYS A 414 10.37 35.46 13.98
N LEU A 415 10.58 35.28 12.67
CA LEU A 415 10.75 33.96 12.07
C LEU A 415 12.17 33.44 12.33
N TYR A 416 13.17 34.32 12.22
CA TYR A 416 14.55 34.00 12.61
C TYR A 416 14.63 33.62 14.09
N GLU A 417 14.05 34.43 14.98
CA GLU A 417 14.01 34.22 16.43
C GLU A 417 13.34 32.89 16.78
N LEU A 418 12.24 32.51 16.11
CA LEU A 418 11.62 31.20 16.30
C LEU A 418 12.60 30.05 16.07
N PHE A 419 13.38 30.08 14.99
CA PHE A 419 14.35 29.01 14.68
C PHE A 419 15.59 29.08 15.57
N ALA A 420 16.09 30.28 15.87
CA ALA A 420 17.19 30.49 16.80
C ALA A 420 16.87 29.98 18.22
N ASP A 421 15.72 30.38 18.78
CA ASP A 421 15.27 29.95 20.10
C ASP A 421 15.06 28.43 20.15
N THR A 422 14.59 27.83 19.05
CA THR A 422 14.39 26.38 18.98
C THR A 422 15.71 25.62 18.90
N SER A 423 16.67 26.12 18.14
CA SER A 423 18.04 25.59 18.09
C SER A 423 18.68 25.57 19.48
N GLU A 424 18.59 26.68 20.23
CA GLU A 424 19.13 26.77 21.59
C GLU A 424 18.43 25.81 22.56
N ARG A 425 17.10 25.71 22.50
CA ARG A 425 16.33 24.75 23.33
C ARG A 425 16.73 23.30 23.08
N LEU A 426 17.21 22.98 21.88
CA LEU A 426 17.73 21.66 21.50
C LEU A 426 19.25 21.50 21.73
N GLY A 427 19.89 22.51 22.33
CA GLY A 427 21.31 22.52 22.64
C GLY A 427 22.18 22.48 21.38
N CYS A 428 21.81 23.23 20.34
CA CYS A 428 22.59 23.45 19.13
C CYS A 428 23.17 24.87 19.11
N ALA A 429 24.32 25.05 18.47
CA ALA A 429 24.95 26.36 18.33
C ALA A 429 24.21 27.25 17.31
N GLY A 430 23.63 26.63 16.29
CA GLY A 430 23.01 27.33 15.17
C GLY A 430 21.94 26.53 14.44
N PHE A 431 21.43 27.11 13.37
CA PHE A 431 20.46 26.45 12.51
C PHE A 431 20.77 26.71 11.04
N TRP A 432 20.34 25.75 10.22
CA TRP A 432 20.47 25.77 8.78
C TRP A 432 19.07 25.91 8.16
N TRP A 433 18.87 26.98 7.40
CA TRP A 433 17.62 27.29 6.71
C TRP A 433 17.98 27.76 5.29
N ASP A 434 17.67 26.94 4.30
CA ASP A 434 18.02 27.11 2.87
C ASP A 434 17.85 28.55 2.33
N THR A 435 16.84 29.26 2.83
CA THR A 435 16.47 30.63 2.49
C THR A 435 17.60 31.62 2.74
N ILE A 436 18.41 31.38 3.78
CA ILE A 436 19.53 32.24 4.18
C ILE A 436 20.87 31.50 4.29
N CYS A 437 20.91 30.19 4.10
CA CYS A 437 22.14 29.40 4.20
C CYS A 437 22.74 28.99 2.84
N LEU A 438 22.04 29.26 1.74
CA LEU A 438 22.56 28.97 0.40
C LEU A 438 23.30 30.18 -0.22
N PRO A 439 24.45 29.98 -0.87
CA PRO A 439 25.15 31.04 -1.58
C PRO A 439 24.37 31.49 -2.83
N THR A 440 24.71 32.67 -3.33
CA THR A 440 23.98 33.33 -4.43
C THR A 440 24.74 33.34 -5.74
N GLN A 441 26.07 33.24 -5.70
CA GLN A 441 26.90 33.16 -6.91
C GLN A 441 26.76 31.80 -7.58
N ARG A 442 26.81 31.78 -8.92
CA ARG A 442 26.47 30.62 -9.75
C ARG A 442 27.23 29.34 -9.37
N GLU A 443 28.56 29.37 -9.34
CA GLU A 443 29.37 28.18 -9.04
C GLU A 443 29.25 27.75 -7.56
N PRO A 444 29.43 28.64 -6.56
CA PRO A 444 29.15 28.30 -5.15
C PRO A 444 27.77 27.70 -4.93
N ARG A 445 26.74 28.25 -5.58
CA ARG A 445 25.36 27.76 -5.48
C ARG A 445 25.17 26.39 -6.12
N ARG A 446 25.84 26.11 -7.24
CA ARG A 446 25.82 24.77 -7.85
C ARG A 446 26.43 23.74 -6.91
N THR A 447 27.61 24.03 -6.35
CA THR A 447 28.26 23.14 -5.36
C THR A 447 27.35 22.92 -4.16
N ALA A 448 26.82 23.99 -3.55
CA ALA A 448 25.91 23.89 -2.41
C ALA A 448 24.65 23.07 -2.73
N MET A 449 24.12 23.17 -3.94
CA MET A 449 22.98 22.36 -4.39
C MET A 449 23.31 20.88 -4.56
N ASN A 450 24.49 20.54 -5.07
CA ASN A 450 24.92 19.15 -5.25
C ASN A 450 25.07 18.42 -3.89
N VAL A 451 25.39 19.16 -2.82
CA VAL A 451 25.56 18.65 -1.45
C VAL A 451 24.41 19.09 -0.52
N MET A 452 23.25 19.43 -1.08
CA MET A 452 22.13 19.98 -0.32
C MET A 452 21.69 19.06 0.84
N LEU A 453 21.57 17.76 0.56
CA LEU A 453 21.12 16.77 1.54
C LEU A 453 22.12 16.54 2.67
N ASP A 454 23.41 16.82 2.46
CA ASP A 454 24.44 16.68 3.50
C ASP A 454 24.17 17.63 4.68
N ASN A 455 23.50 18.78 4.45
CA ASN A 455 23.09 19.68 5.53
C ASN A 455 22.05 19.03 6.45
N TYR A 456 21.18 18.18 5.91
CA TYR A 456 20.18 17.45 6.70
C TYR A 456 20.81 16.23 7.35
N GLU A 457 21.62 15.47 6.62
CA GLU A 457 22.29 14.26 7.16
C GLU A 457 23.25 14.57 8.31
N ARG A 458 23.90 15.74 8.29
CA ARG A 458 24.87 16.18 9.32
C ARG A 458 24.23 16.99 10.44
N ALA A 459 22.95 17.34 10.34
CA ALA A 459 22.26 18.07 11.39
C ALA A 459 22.10 17.19 12.65
N LYS A 460 22.06 17.80 13.83
CA LYS A 460 21.73 17.10 15.08
C LYS A 460 20.23 16.77 15.15
N TYR A 461 19.41 17.65 14.59
CA TYR A 461 17.97 17.51 14.47
C TYR A 461 17.49 18.12 13.16
N THR A 462 16.36 17.62 12.64
CA THR A 462 15.60 18.32 11.60
C THR A 462 14.26 18.74 12.15
N ILE A 463 13.88 20.00 11.91
CA ILE A 463 12.60 20.55 12.31
C ILE A 463 11.71 20.70 11.08
N ILE A 464 10.51 20.12 11.15
CA ILE A 464 9.43 20.34 10.19
C ILE A 464 8.62 21.55 10.65
N HIS A 465 8.59 22.59 9.81
CA HIS A 465 7.77 23.77 10.00
C HIS A 465 6.87 24.01 8.78
N GLU A 466 5.57 23.93 8.97
CA GLU A 466 4.56 24.22 7.94
C GLU A 466 3.37 24.94 8.59
N GLN A 467 2.77 25.90 7.89
CA GLN A 467 1.81 26.83 8.52
C GLN A 467 0.53 26.13 8.97
N TYR A 468 -0.02 25.23 8.16
CA TYR A 468 -1.19 24.43 8.51
C TYR A 468 -0.93 23.55 9.75
N LEU A 469 0.25 22.96 9.89
CA LEU A 469 0.61 22.19 11.09
C LEU A 469 0.77 23.08 12.33
N THR A 470 1.33 24.29 12.19
CA THR A 470 1.43 25.24 13.31
C THR A 470 0.08 25.79 13.77
N GLU A 471 -0.98 25.63 12.96
CA GLU A 471 -2.37 25.96 13.31
C GLU A 471 -3.15 24.72 13.76
N PHE A 472 -2.63 23.51 13.49
CA PHE A 472 -3.23 22.24 13.88
C PHE A 472 -2.91 21.92 15.34
N GLU A 473 -3.95 21.89 16.17
CA GLU A 473 -3.83 21.57 17.60
C GLU A 473 -3.29 20.15 17.81
N TRP A 474 -2.23 20.04 18.62
CA TRP A 474 -1.69 18.73 18.99
C TRP A 474 -2.73 17.91 19.77
N LYS A 475 -2.94 16.67 19.31
CA LYS A 475 -3.80 15.68 19.95
C LYS A 475 -3.15 14.31 19.96
N GLU A 476 -3.34 13.59 21.05
CA GLU A 476 -2.91 12.19 21.15
C GLU A 476 -4.02 11.27 20.63
N ASP A 477 -4.40 11.38 19.36
CA ASP A 477 -5.44 10.53 18.74
C ASP A 477 -5.05 10.01 17.34
N GLY A 478 -3.80 10.29 16.94
CA GLY A 478 -3.27 9.96 15.61
C GLY A 478 -3.67 10.95 14.50
N SER A 479 -4.53 11.93 14.79
CA SER A 479 -4.88 12.98 13.83
C SER A 479 -3.68 13.83 13.39
N PRO A 480 -2.67 14.13 14.22
CA PRO A 480 -1.48 14.88 13.77
C PRO A 480 -0.67 14.16 12.68
N ALA A 481 -0.59 12.82 12.72
CA ALA A 481 0.08 12.04 11.67
C ALA A 481 -0.68 12.11 10.34
N VAL A 482 -2.01 12.04 10.38
CA VAL A 482 -2.87 12.19 9.21
C VAL A 482 -2.80 13.63 8.66
N ALA A 483 -2.76 14.63 9.54
CA ALA A 483 -2.58 16.03 9.18
C ALA A 483 -1.22 16.27 8.50
N LEU A 484 -0.15 15.65 9.01
CA LEU A 484 1.20 15.74 8.43
C LEU A 484 1.23 15.21 7.00
N ILE A 485 0.69 14.02 6.71
CA ILE A 485 0.69 13.48 5.34
C ILE A 485 -0.22 14.27 4.38
N LEU A 486 -1.23 14.98 4.89
CA LEU A 486 -2.14 15.81 4.08
C LEU A 486 -1.65 17.26 3.91
N SER A 487 -0.59 17.65 4.63
CA SER A 487 -0.01 19.00 4.61
C SER A 487 0.66 19.36 3.27
N ALA A 488 0.92 20.65 3.04
CA ALA A 488 1.70 21.07 1.88
C ALA A 488 3.13 20.51 1.93
N TRP A 489 3.70 20.43 3.14
CA TRP A 489 5.03 19.90 3.39
C TRP A 489 5.18 18.48 2.85
N PHE A 490 4.25 17.57 3.13
CA PHE A 490 4.37 16.19 2.66
C PHE A 490 4.23 16.05 1.15
N THR A 491 3.55 16.98 0.47
CA THR A 491 3.34 16.90 -0.99
C THR A 491 4.46 17.52 -1.83
N ARG A 492 5.51 18.05 -1.20
CA ARG A 492 6.71 18.56 -1.87
C ARG A 492 7.78 17.48 -2.01
N GLY A 493 8.46 17.48 -3.14
CA GLY A 493 9.54 16.55 -3.40
C GLY A 493 10.78 16.83 -2.54
N TRP A 494 11.14 18.11 -2.37
CA TRP A 494 12.33 18.51 -1.60
C TRP A 494 12.24 18.06 -0.14
N THR A 495 11.11 18.32 0.52
CA THR A 495 10.83 17.88 1.89
C THR A 495 10.87 16.36 2.07
N ALA A 496 10.57 15.58 1.01
CA ALA A 496 10.74 14.13 1.03
C ALA A 496 12.22 13.73 1.05
N ALA A 497 13.05 14.41 0.25
CA ALA A 497 14.50 14.22 0.22
C ALA A 497 15.15 14.62 1.56
N GLU A 498 14.69 15.74 2.12
CA GLU A 498 15.12 16.23 3.44
C GLU A 498 14.78 15.21 4.54
N LEU A 499 13.54 14.69 4.57
CA LEU A 499 13.15 13.67 5.54
C LEU A 499 13.97 12.38 5.42
N TYR A 500 14.27 11.98 4.18
CA TYR A 500 15.10 10.81 3.89
C TYR A 500 16.57 11.00 4.33
N ALA A 501 17.14 12.19 4.10
CA ALA A 501 18.48 12.54 4.56
C ALA A 501 18.58 12.54 6.09
N SER A 502 17.49 12.87 6.79
CA SER A 502 17.41 12.92 8.25
C SER A 502 17.23 11.56 8.96
N ARG A 503 17.28 10.43 8.24
CA ARG A 503 16.98 9.07 8.78
C ARG A 503 17.85 8.62 9.96
N SER A 504 19.02 9.22 10.15
CA SER A 504 19.99 8.87 11.20
C SER A 504 19.80 9.63 12.52
N HIS A 505 18.92 10.62 12.57
CA HIS A 505 18.72 11.45 13.77
C HIS A 505 17.22 11.77 13.99
N PRO A 506 16.86 12.34 15.17
CA PRO A 506 15.47 12.65 15.46
C PRO A 506 14.95 13.80 14.59
N VAL A 507 13.69 13.67 14.16
CA VAL A 507 12.94 14.71 13.44
C VAL A 507 11.86 15.25 14.35
N LYS A 508 11.75 16.57 14.42
CA LYS A 508 10.80 17.27 15.28
C LYS A 508 9.78 18.03 14.44
N VAL A 509 8.52 18.08 14.87
CA VAL A 509 7.41 18.71 14.15
C VAL A 509 6.77 19.76 15.04
N PHE A 510 6.53 20.95 14.49
CA PHE A 510 5.73 21.97 15.19
C PHE A 510 4.24 21.70 15.03
N PHE A 511 3.53 21.80 16.15
CA PHE A 511 2.06 21.84 16.22
C PHE A 511 1.60 23.00 17.10
N LYS A 512 0.34 23.38 16.97
CA LYS A 512 -0.29 24.34 17.89
C LYS A 512 -0.40 23.71 19.28
N ASP A 513 -0.01 24.47 20.31
CA ASP A 513 -0.15 24.06 21.70
C ASP A 513 -1.63 23.99 22.10
N PRO A 514 -2.14 22.87 22.64
CA PRO A 514 -3.49 22.81 23.19
C PRO A 514 -3.69 23.72 24.41
N GLY A 515 -2.62 24.06 25.14
CA GLY A 515 -2.65 24.85 26.37
C GLY A 515 -2.54 26.37 26.17
N GLY A 516 -2.38 26.87 24.95
CA GLY A 516 -2.21 28.31 24.72
C GLY A 516 -1.93 28.69 23.26
N PRO A 517 -1.60 29.97 22.98
CA PRO A 517 -1.30 30.45 21.63
C PRO A 517 0.09 30.03 21.11
N GLY A 518 0.84 29.25 21.88
CA GLY A 518 2.20 28.83 21.56
C GLY A 518 2.28 27.64 20.59
N LEU A 519 3.51 27.21 20.33
CA LEU A 519 3.81 26.00 19.55
C LEU A 519 4.44 24.94 20.44
N VAL A 520 4.03 23.69 20.25
CA VAL A 520 4.68 22.52 20.84
C VAL A 520 5.54 21.83 19.80
N LEU A 521 6.69 21.31 20.25
CA LEU A 521 7.63 20.57 19.42
C LEU A 521 7.50 19.09 19.75
N LYS A 522 7.16 18.26 18.76
CA LYS A 522 6.89 16.82 18.92
C LYS A 522 7.85 15.98 18.12
N ASP A 523 8.28 14.87 18.69
CA ASP A 523 9.14 13.90 18.00
C ASP A 523 8.34 13.11 16.96
N LEU A 524 8.83 13.07 15.72
CA LEU A 524 8.15 12.36 14.65
C LEU A 524 8.01 10.87 14.99
N ASP A 525 9.09 10.20 15.38
CA ASP A 525 9.09 8.74 15.53
C ASP A 525 8.44 8.29 16.84
N HIS A 526 8.59 9.08 17.91
CA HIS A 526 8.11 8.73 19.24
C HIS A 526 6.73 9.31 19.59
N ASP A 527 6.40 10.53 19.15
CA ASP A 527 5.14 11.18 19.50
C ASP A 527 4.11 11.08 18.36
N VAL A 528 4.52 11.32 17.11
CA VAL A 528 3.59 11.44 15.96
C VAL A 528 3.26 10.08 15.37
N LEU A 529 4.25 9.24 15.11
CA LEU A 529 4.07 7.92 14.50
C LEU A 529 3.58 6.90 15.53
N VAL A 530 2.85 5.89 15.06
CA VAL A 530 2.58 4.71 15.89
C VAL A 530 3.90 4.05 16.26
N SER A 531 4.18 3.89 17.57
CA SER A 531 5.31 3.10 18.04
C SER A 531 5.13 1.64 17.63
N TRP A 532 6.20 0.93 17.29
CA TRP A 532 6.18 -0.54 17.24
C TRP A 532 7.10 -1.00 18.35
N PRO A 533 6.72 -2.01 19.15
CA PRO A 533 7.66 -2.63 20.07
C PRO A 533 8.79 -3.26 19.26
N ASP A 534 10.01 -3.15 19.75
CA ASP A 534 11.13 -3.92 19.22
C ASP A 534 10.81 -5.42 19.31
N ALA A 535 11.27 -6.20 18.33
CA ALA A 535 10.91 -7.61 18.13
C ALA A 535 11.29 -8.55 19.29
N ASP A 536 11.97 -8.02 20.30
CA ASP A 536 12.61 -8.75 21.39
C ASP A 536 11.64 -9.03 22.55
N GLU A 537 10.51 -8.32 22.63
CA GLU A 537 9.46 -8.60 23.62
C GLU A 537 8.54 -9.74 23.13
N SER A 538 8.97 -10.96 23.45
CA SER A 538 8.21 -12.19 23.30
C SER A 538 6.90 -12.18 24.13
N GLY A 539 5.83 -11.59 23.58
CA GLY A 539 4.47 -11.75 24.11
C GLY A 539 3.53 -10.59 23.82
N SER A 540 2.64 -10.75 22.84
CA SER A 540 1.40 -9.95 22.64
C SER A 540 1.54 -8.43 22.96
N CYS A 541 2.04 -7.64 21.98
CA CYS A 541 2.11 -6.17 21.98
C CYS A 541 0.87 -5.47 22.57
N PHE A 542 -0.31 -6.04 22.34
CA PHE A 542 -1.58 -5.52 22.83
C PHE A 542 -1.68 -5.51 24.37
N GLU A 543 -1.13 -6.52 25.05
CA GLU A 543 -1.21 -6.59 26.51
C GLU A 543 -0.19 -5.72 27.21
N ALA A 544 1.03 -5.65 26.66
CA ALA A 544 2.02 -4.68 27.11
C ALA A 544 1.47 -3.25 27.02
N ARG A 545 0.73 -2.91 25.95
CA ARG A 545 0.04 -1.62 25.82
C ARG A 545 -1.11 -1.44 26.80
N PHE A 546 -1.97 -2.44 26.95
CA PHE A 546 -3.13 -2.35 27.84
C PHE A 546 -2.72 -2.24 29.32
N VAL A 547 -1.77 -3.06 29.77
CA VAL A 547 -1.21 -3.03 31.13
C VAL A 547 -0.49 -1.69 31.39
N ARG A 548 0.27 -1.19 30.41
CA ARG A 548 0.90 0.13 30.50
C ARG A 548 -0.13 1.26 30.57
N MET A 549 -1.23 1.17 29.83
CA MET A 549 -2.35 2.14 29.93
C MET A 549 -2.99 2.13 31.33
N GLU A 550 -3.29 0.95 31.90
CA GLU A 550 -3.86 0.85 33.24
C GLU A 550 -2.91 1.39 34.33
N ALA A 551 -1.61 1.07 34.24
CA ALA A 551 -0.60 1.57 35.17
C ALA A 551 -0.44 3.10 35.12
N LEU A 552 -0.52 3.70 33.91
CA LEU A 552 -0.42 5.14 33.72
C LEU A 552 -1.69 5.86 34.22
N GLN A 553 -2.88 5.34 33.92
CA GLN A 553 -4.15 5.88 34.42
C GLN A 553 -4.23 5.84 35.96
N ALA A 554 -3.73 4.77 36.59
CA ALA A 554 -3.66 4.66 38.05
C ALA A 554 -2.68 5.67 38.69
N SER A 555 -1.70 6.17 37.93
CA SER A 555 -0.65 7.08 38.44
C SER A 555 -1.01 8.57 38.42
N GLY A 556 -2.20 8.95 37.91
CA GLY A 556 -2.64 10.35 37.82
C GLY A 556 -1.80 11.23 36.87
N LYS A 557 -0.81 10.66 36.17
CA LYS A 557 -0.09 11.34 35.09
C LYS A 557 -1.00 11.36 33.87
N SER A 558 -1.15 12.54 33.25
CA SER A 558 -1.82 12.69 31.95
C SER A 558 -1.36 11.58 31.02
N ALA A 559 -2.31 10.83 30.48
CA ALA A 559 -2.08 9.65 29.67
C ALA A 559 -1.14 9.98 28.49
N HIS A 560 0.13 9.56 28.56
CA HIS A 560 1.15 9.83 27.54
C HIS A 560 1.33 8.69 26.53
N LEU A 561 0.32 7.82 26.41
CA LEU A 561 0.18 6.81 25.37
C LEU A 561 -1.33 6.64 25.19
N SER A 562 -1.87 7.45 24.30
CA SER A 562 -3.25 7.38 23.85
C SER A 562 -3.69 5.98 23.44
N ALA A 563 -5.01 5.79 23.50
CA ALA A 563 -5.74 4.62 23.08
C ALA A 563 -5.20 3.93 21.81
N PHE A 564 -5.52 2.64 21.67
CA PHE A 564 -5.28 1.84 20.47
C PHE A 564 -5.35 2.68 19.17
N PRO A 565 -4.32 2.68 18.30
CA PRO A 565 -4.32 3.57 17.14
C PRO A 565 -5.49 3.28 16.19
N GLN A 566 -6.09 4.34 15.66
CA GLN A 566 -7.05 4.23 14.57
C GLN A 566 -6.36 3.69 13.31
N LEU A 567 -7.11 3.03 12.43
CA LEU A 567 -6.55 2.50 11.17
C LEU A 567 -5.88 3.60 10.32
N GLY A 568 -6.46 4.80 10.27
CA GLY A 568 -5.87 5.94 9.57
C GLY A 568 -4.51 6.38 10.12
N HIS A 569 -4.29 6.28 11.44
CA HIS A 569 -3.00 6.58 12.08
C HIS A 569 -1.92 5.56 11.68
N PHE A 570 -2.26 4.28 11.64
CA PHE A 570 -1.35 3.26 11.12
C PHE A 570 -1.05 3.46 9.62
N VAL A 571 -2.05 3.81 8.80
CA VAL A 571 -1.84 4.11 7.38
C VAL A 571 -0.87 5.28 7.24
N ALA A 572 -1.13 6.41 7.91
CA ALA A 572 -0.25 7.57 7.87
C ALA A 572 1.16 7.25 8.36
N SER A 573 1.27 6.45 9.43
CA SER A 573 2.55 6.06 10.00
C SER A 573 3.38 5.22 9.02
N ASN A 574 2.75 4.24 8.35
CA ASN A 574 3.43 3.42 7.35
C ASN A 574 3.91 4.25 6.16
N ILE A 575 3.11 5.24 5.73
CA ILE A 575 3.48 6.13 4.62
C ILE A 575 4.69 7.00 4.97
N LEU A 576 4.74 7.58 6.18
CA LEU A 576 5.89 8.37 6.65
C LEU A 576 7.14 7.50 6.86
N ARG A 577 6.97 6.26 7.34
CA ARG A 577 8.07 5.31 7.55
C ARG A 577 8.80 4.92 6.28
N VAL A 578 8.16 4.92 5.12
CA VAL A 578 8.84 4.67 3.83
C VAL A 578 9.99 5.66 3.61
N LEU A 579 9.86 6.90 4.10
CA LEU A 579 10.92 7.92 4.01
C LEU A 579 11.91 7.90 5.19
N ARG A 580 11.53 7.27 6.32
CA ARG A 580 12.35 7.21 7.53
C ARG A 580 13.13 5.90 7.68
N SER A 581 12.67 4.81 7.05
CA SER A 581 13.16 3.47 7.33
C SER A 581 14.64 3.35 6.98
N SER A 582 15.44 3.11 8.02
CA SER A 582 16.81 2.65 7.94
C SER A 582 16.90 1.11 8.01
N GLU A 583 15.79 0.38 7.82
CA GLU A 583 15.75 -1.06 8.08
C GLU A 583 16.86 -1.78 7.31
N PHE A 584 17.79 -2.31 8.11
CA PHE A 584 18.69 -3.39 7.76
C PHE A 584 17.85 -4.48 7.11
N THR A 585 18.09 -4.73 5.83
CA THR A 585 17.80 -6.07 5.33
C THR A 585 18.67 -7.04 6.12
N ASP A 586 18.22 -8.28 6.36
CA ASP A 586 19.00 -9.37 7.03
C ASP A 586 20.37 -9.65 6.37
N ARG A 587 20.74 -8.90 5.32
CA ARG A 587 21.98 -8.98 4.54
C ARG A 587 22.96 -7.82 4.78
N GLY A 588 22.66 -6.86 5.66
CA GLY A 588 23.59 -5.77 5.98
C GLY A 588 23.75 -4.71 4.88
N ASP A 589 22.89 -4.72 3.87
CA ASP A 589 22.82 -3.65 2.87
C ASP A 589 21.70 -2.67 3.24
N TYR A 590 22.03 -1.38 3.23
CA TYR A 590 21.04 -0.28 3.22
C TYR A 590 19.98 -0.59 2.15
N MET A 591 18.70 -0.34 2.45
CA MET A 591 17.62 -0.47 1.47
C MET A 591 17.95 0.36 0.22
N ARG A 592 18.41 -0.29 -0.86
CA ARG A 592 18.52 0.32 -2.18
C ARG A 592 17.11 0.46 -2.73
N LEU A 593 16.60 1.69 -2.78
CA LEU A 593 15.32 1.99 -3.41
C LEU A 593 15.35 1.48 -4.86
N ASN A 594 14.43 0.60 -5.24
CA ASN A 594 14.27 0.22 -6.67
C ASN A 594 13.48 1.29 -7.44
N LEU A 595 13.50 1.22 -8.77
CA LEU A 595 12.80 2.18 -9.65
C LEU A 595 11.32 2.39 -9.24
N GLY A 596 10.61 1.28 -9.00
CA GLY A 596 9.20 1.33 -8.64
C GLY A 596 8.93 1.99 -7.27
N GLU A 597 9.86 1.88 -6.32
CA GLU A 597 9.78 2.57 -5.02
C GLU A 597 10.04 4.07 -5.16
N ILE A 598 11.08 4.45 -5.91
CA ILE A 598 11.41 5.87 -6.18
C ILE A 598 10.24 6.55 -6.88
N VAL A 599 9.73 5.94 -7.94
CA VAL A 599 8.61 6.48 -8.72
C VAL A 599 7.35 6.57 -7.85
N ARG A 600 7.05 5.58 -6.99
CA ARG A 600 5.91 5.64 -6.06
C ARG A 600 6.07 6.76 -5.03
N LEU A 601 7.25 6.88 -4.43
CA LEU A 601 7.58 7.93 -3.48
C LEU A 601 7.38 9.31 -4.10
N MET A 602 7.84 9.51 -5.32
CA MET A 602 7.76 10.80 -5.99
C MET A 602 6.38 11.11 -6.59
N LYS A 603 5.58 10.11 -6.96
CA LYS A 603 4.23 10.33 -7.54
C LYS A 603 3.26 11.06 -6.61
N ALA A 604 3.36 10.91 -5.30
CA ALA A 604 2.52 11.68 -4.38
C ALA A 604 3.02 13.12 -4.14
N ARG A 605 4.15 13.52 -4.76
CA ARG A 605 4.77 14.83 -4.60
C ARG A 605 4.35 15.80 -5.71
N THR A 606 3.05 16.07 -5.77
CA THR A 606 2.42 16.77 -6.89
C THR A 606 2.69 18.27 -6.96
N THR A 607 3.34 18.86 -5.94
CA THR A 607 3.66 20.29 -5.92
C THR A 607 5.11 20.59 -6.30
N SER A 608 5.86 19.59 -6.78
CA SER A 608 7.23 19.77 -7.30
C SER A 608 7.23 20.02 -8.80
N TRP A 609 8.13 20.88 -9.26
CA TRP A 609 8.40 21.04 -10.68
C TRP A 609 8.95 19.72 -11.25
N ALA A 610 8.64 19.41 -12.51
CA ALA A 610 9.06 18.15 -13.13
C ALA A 610 10.59 17.95 -13.10
N ARG A 611 11.35 19.04 -13.29
CA ARG A 611 12.81 19.04 -13.17
C ARG A 611 13.27 18.71 -11.75
N ASP A 612 12.67 19.36 -10.74
CA ASP A 612 12.99 19.09 -9.33
C ASP A 612 12.73 17.64 -8.98
N GLY A 613 11.62 17.07 -9.49
CA GLY A 613 11.32 15.65 -9.30
C GLY A 613 12.45 14.73 -9.76
N LEU A 614 13.10 15.03 -10.88
CA LEU A 614 14.27 14.26 -11.34
C LEU A 614 15.52 14.53 -10.52
N LEU A 615 15.78 15.79 -10.14
CA LEU A 615 16.92 16.14 -9.27
C LEU A 615 16.84 15.41 -7.94
N ILE A 616 15.67 15.40 -7.32
CA ILE A 616 15.38 14.72 -6.06
C ILE A 616 15.56 13.21 -6.20
N ALA A 617 15.01 12.61 -7.26
CA ALA A 617 15.24 11.19 -7.52
C ALA A 617 16.74 10.88 -7.68
N GLY A 618 17.49 11.77 -8.35
CA GLY A 618 18.95 11.70 -8.46
C GLY A 618 19.62 11.69 -7.09
N MET A 619 19.34 12.68 -6.23
CA MET A 619 19.94 12.78 -4.89
C MET A 619 19.54 11.63 -3.95
N LEU A 620 18.34 11.05 -4.11
CA LEU A 620 17.88 9.92 -3.31
C LEU A 620 18.60 8.60 -3.67
N CYS A 621 19.05 8.47 -4.92
CA CYS A 621 19.55 7.20 -5.46
C CYS A 621 21.06 7.20 -5.69
N LEU A 622 21.60 8.32 -6.16
CA LEU A 622 23.01 8.42 -6.54
C LEU A 622 23.85 8.77 -5.31
N PRO A 623 25.07 8.23 -5.21
CA PRO A 623 26.06 8.75 -4.29
C PRO A 623 26.28 10.25 -4.53
N SER A 624 26.53 11.02 -3.45
CA SER A 624 26.67 12.48 -3.54
C SER A 624 27.72 12.93 -4.56
N PHE A 625 28.79 12.16 -4.75
CA PHE A 625 29.87 12.42 -5.72
C PHE A 625 29.49 12.14 -7.19
N ALA A 626 28.37 11.46 -7.45
CA ALA A 626 27.94 11.09 -8.80
C ALA A 626 26.83 12.03 -9.34
N PHE A 627 26.18 12.80 -8.47
CA PHE A 627 25.04 13.65 -8.83
C PHE A 627 25.47 15.07 -9.24
N ASP A 628 25.02 15.53 -10.41
CA ASP A 628 25.21 16.92 -10.85
C ASP A 628 23.87 17.60 -11.13
N SER A 629 23.57 18.64 -10.36
CA SER A 629 22.33 19.42 -10.52
C SER A 629 22.23 20.19 -11.84
N ALA A 630 23.35 20.39 -12.54
CA ALA A 630 23.37 21.02 -13.85
C ALA A 630 23.04 20.06 -15.00
N ALA A 631 23.08 18.75 -14.77
CA ALA A 631 22.77 17.73 -15.78
C ALA A 631 21.35 17.88 -16.33
N SER A 632 21.17 17.46 -17.58
CA SER A 632 19.88 17.37 -18.24
C SER A 632 19.02 16.25 -17.65
N SER A 633 17.70 16.32 -17.87
CA SER A 633 16.77 15.27 -17.42
C SER A 633 17.14 13.88 -17.94
N SER A 634 17.61 13.80 -19.18
CA SER A 634 18.06 12.56 -19.81
C SER A 634 19.32 12.02 -19.14
N GLU A 635 20.33 12.86 -18.87
CA GLU A 635 21.56 12.45 -18.19
C GLU A 635 21.28 11.96 -16.77
N ILE A 636 20.43 12.66 -16.01
CA ILE A 636 20.02 12.23 -14.67
C ILE A 636 19.29 10.87 -14.74
N THR A 637 18.37 10.71 -15.69
CA THR A 637 17.65 9.44 -15.91
C THR A 637 18.61 8.29 -16.21
N GLN A 638 19.59 8.51 -17.09
CA GLN A 638 20.62 7.52 -17.40
C GLN A 638 21.48 7.18 -16.17
N GLN A 639 21.92 8.18 -15.40
CA GLN A 639 22.71 7.96 -14.19
C GLN A 639 21.94 7.13 -13.16
N ILE A 640 20.67 7.46 -12.90
CA ILE A 640 19.81 6.70 -11.98
C ILE A 640 19.68 5.26 -12.45
N LEU A 641 19.30 5.04 -13.71
CA LEU A 641 19.09 3.69 -14.23
C LEU A 641 20.38 2.86 -14.28
N LYS A 642 21.53 3.46 -14.60
CA LYS A 642 22.85 2.80 -14.49
C LYS A 642 23.15 2.42 -13.04
N HIS A 643 22.86 3.29 -12.08
CA HIS A 643 23.09 3.02 -10.66
C HIS A 643 22.20 1.88 -10.13
N LEU A 644 20.93 1.86 -10.53
CA LEU A 644 19.98 0.80 -10.18
C LEU A 644 20.35 -0.54 -10.85
N GLY A 645 20.87 -0.50 -12.07
CA GLY A 645 21.37 -1.67 -12.82
C GLY A 645 20.29 -2.61 -13.36
N ALA A 646 19.02 -2.43 -12.97
CA ALA A 646 17.91 -3.26 -13.41
C ALA A 646 16.58 -2.50 -13.45
N VAL A 647 15.68 -2.97 -14.31
CA VAL A 647 14.27 -2.52 -14.43
C VAL A 647 13.37 -3.71 -14.70
N SER A 648 12.06 -3.57 -14.47
CA SER A 648 11.11 -4.62 -14.83
C SER A 648 10.75 -4.57 -16.33
N ARG A 649 10.48 -5.73 -16.96
CA ARG A 649 9.83 -5.79 -18.29
C ARG A 649 8.56 -4.95 -18.39
N ARG A 650 7.80 -4.79 -17.29
CA ARG A 650 6.59 -3.94 -17.25
C ARG A 650 6.90 -2.44 -17.30
N ASP A 651 8.10 -2.04 -16.87
CA ASP A 651 8.50 -0.64 -16.84
C ASP A 651 8.76 -0.10 -18.25
N LEU A 652 9.08 -0.98 -19.19
CA LEU A 652 9.31 -0.67 -20.61
C LEU A 652 8.03 -0.33 -21.39
N LEU A 653 6.86 -0.52 -20.78
CA LEU A 653 5.58 -0.13 -21.37
C LEU A 653 5.34 1.38 -21.19
N HIS A 654 5.91 2.19 -22.08
CA HIS A 654 5.76 3.65 -22.10
C HIS A 654 5.47 4.23 -23.48
N GLY A 655 4.92 5.46 -23.48
CA GLY A 655 4.56 6.21 -24.70
C GLY A 655 5.48 7.40 -25.02
N ALA A 656 6.63 7.52 -24.34
CA ALA A 656 7.60 8.59 -24.56
C ALA A 656 8.60 8.27 -25.69
N ILE A 657 9.14 9.32 -26.32
CA ILE A 657 10.24 9.22 -27.29
C ILE A 657 11.54 8.92 -26.54
N PRO A 658 12.31 7.89 -26.93
CA PRO A 658 13.53 7.55 -26.21
C PRO A 658 14.62 8.64 -26.27
N VAL A 659 15.55 8.60 -25.32
CA VAL A 659 16.69 9.52 -25.22
C VAL A 659 17.61 9.44 -26.44
N SER A 660 17.73 8.26 -27.03
CA SER A 660 18.46 8.03 -28.27
C SER A 660 17.55 7.41 -29.33
N THR A 661 17.82 7.66 -30.60
CA THR A 661 17.08 7.04 -31.72
C THR A 661 17.64 5.67 -32.12
N LYS A 662 18.88 5.36 -31.74
CA LYS A 662 19.60 4.11 -32.05
C LYS A 662 20.69 3.82 -31.01
N GLY A 663 21.14 2.58 -30.95
CA GLY A 663 22.19 2.15 -30.04
C GLY A 663 21.77 2.23 -28.57
N PRO A 664 22.72 2.32 -27.63
CA PRO A 664 22.43 2.38 -26.20
C PRO A 664 21.40 3.46 -25.86
N TRP A 665 20.55 3.20 -24.87
CA TRP A 665 19.45 4.09 -24.45
C TRP A 665 18.31 4.32 -25.47
N SER A 666 18.30 3.64 -26.62
CA SER A 666 17.20 3.74 -27.61
C SER A 666 15.86 3.14 -27.17
N TRP A 667 15.83 2.53 -25.99
CA TRP A 667 14.62 2.02 -25.32
C TRP A 667 14.17 2.92 -24.17
N CYS A 668 15.01 3.85 -23.71
CA CYS A 668 14.85 4.54 -22.44
C CYS A 668 14.21 5.92 -22.64
N PRO A 669 13.15 6.30 -21.90
CA PRO A 669 12.56 7.62 -21.99
C PRO A 669 13.42 8.70 -21.28
N PRO A 670 13.19 10.01 -21.54
CA PRO A 670 13.97 11.10 -20.94
C PRO A 670 13.73 11.30 -19.44
N SER A 671 12.72 10.64 -18.89
CA SER A 671 12.35 10.73 -17.48
C SER A 671 12.01 9.35 -16.93
N ILE A 672 12.54 9.01 -15.75
CA ILE A 672 12.14 7.81 -15.01
C ILE A 672 10.63 7.76 -14.69
N TYR A 673 9.93 8.90 -14.70
CA TYR A 673 8.49 8.97 -14.47
C TYR A 673 7.66 8.45 -15.65
N ASP A 674 8.28 8.32 -16.82
CA ASP A 674 7.68 7.66 -17.97
C ASP A 674 7.72 6.14 -17.87
N LEU A 675 8.59 5.61 -17.00
CA LEU A 675 8.67 4.20 -16.62
C LEU A 675 7.67 3.89 -15.48
N SER A 676 7.40 2.60 -15.25
CA SER A 676 6.50 2.13 -14.17
C SER A 676 5.10 2.76 -14.19
N LYS A 677 4.55 3.04 -15.38
CA LYS A 677 3.21 3.63 -15.56
C LYS A 677 2.06 2.62 -15.48
N THR A 678 2.33 1.32 -15.57
CA THR A 678 1.28 0.30 -15.55
C THR A 678 0.70 0.12 -14.14
N TYR A 679 -0.64 0.04 -14.03
CA TYR A 679 -1.39 -0.05 -12.76
C TYR A 679 -0.90 -1.17 -11.83
N ARG A 680 -0.29 -2.22 -12.37
CA ARG A 680 0.26 -3.38 -11.64
C ARG A 680 1.75 -3.29 -11.29
N ALA A 681 2.48 -2.30 -11.80
CA ALA A 681 3.88 -2.08 -11.40
C ALA A 681 3.98 -1.73 -9.90
N ASN A 682 2.91 -1.18 -9.31
CA ASN A 682 2.87 -0.75 -7.91
C ASN A 682 2.37 -1.81 -6.92
N SER A 683 1.82 -2.95 -7.39
CA SER A 683 1.11 -3.92 -6.53
C SER A 683 1.93 -5.15 -6.14
N GLU A 684 3.07 -5.37 -6.78
CA GLU A 684 3.97 -6.48 -6.47
C GLU A 684 5.31 -5.86 -6.09
N ARG A 685 5.90 -6.25 -4.95
CA ARG A 685 7.34 -6.10 -4.75
C ARG A 685 7.97 -6.68 -6.01
N ALA A 686 8.61 -5.85 -6.84
CA ALA A 686 9.26 -6.28 -8.07
C ALA A 686 10.41 -7.20 -7.68
N LEU A 687 10.10 -8.48 -7.45
CA LEU A 687 11.02 -9.53 -7.04
C LEU A 687 11.77 -10.13 -8.23
N THR A 688 11.72 -9.48 -9.40
CA THR A 688 12.32 -10.02 -10.61
C THR A 688 13.13 -8.91 -11.28
N ASP A 689 14.45 -8.93 -11.05
CA ASP A 689 15.47 -8.26 -11.87
C ASP A 689 15.48 -8.89 -13.28
N ASP A 690 14.37 -8.77 -13.99
CA ASP A 690 14.11 -9.46 -15.26
C ASP A 690 14.60 -8.65 -16.48
N CYS A 691 15.05 -7.41 -16.28
CA CYS A 691 15.92 -6.73 -17.23
C CYS A 691 17.13 -6.07 -16.54
N LYS A 692 18.33 -6.26 -17.09
CA LYS A 692 19.60 -5.72 -16.60
C LYS A 692 20.19 -4.69 -17.57
N ILE A 693 20.77 -3.63 -17.01
CA ILE A 693 21.38 -2.54 -17.76
C ILE A 693 22.90 -2.66 -17.65
N ASP A 694 23.60 -2.59 -18.77
CA ASP A 694 25.06 -2.58 -18.79
C ASP A 694 25.65 -1.16 -18.66
N GLU A 695 26.98 -1.05 -18.55
CA GLU A 695 27.67 0.25 -18.38
C GLU A 695 27.45 1.22 -19.54
N SER A 696 27.19 0.69 -20.75
CA SER A 696 26.94 1.48 -21.96
C SER A 696 25.49 1.99 -22.03
N GLY A 697 24.54 1.27 -21.42
CA GLY A 697 23.10 1.54 -21.49
C GLY A 697 22.30 0.60 -22.39
N ARG A 698 22.89 -0.53 -22.79
CA ARG A 698 22.14 -1.64 -23.40
C ARG A 698 21.31 -2.32 -22.32
N LEU A 699 20.15 -2.82 -22.70
CA LEU A 699 19.20 -3.47 -21.80
C LEU A 699 18.98 -4.92 -22.21
N LEU A 700 19.41 -5.85 -21.37
CA LEU A 700 19.14 -7.28 -21.53
C LEU A 700 17.90 -7.66 -20.74
N CYS A 701 16.88 -8.17 -21.40
CA CYS A 701 15.63 -8.61 -20.79
C CYS A 701 15.41 -10.11 -20.95
N TYR A 702 14.98 -10.76 -19.86
CA TYR A 702 14.81 -12.19 -19.81
C TYR A 702 13.37 -12.64 -20.08
N ALA A 703 13.21 -13.68 -20.92
CA ALA A 703 11.97 -14.43 -21.08
C ALA A 703 10.74 -13.59 -21.49
N PHE A 704 10.90 -12.69 -22.46
CA PHE A 704 9.74 -12.07 -23.12
C PHE A 704 8.91 -13.13 -23.83
N GLY A 705 7.58 -13.01 -23.77
CA GLY A 705 6.72 -13.69 -24.72
C GLY A 705 6.81 -13.00 -26.07
N ALA A 706 7.37 -13.64 -27.09
CA ALA A 706 7.53 -13.10 -28.43
C ALA A 706 6.64 -13.82 -29.45
N THR A 707 6.07 -13.06 -30.39
CA THR A 707 5.36 -13.59 -31.56
C THR A 707 5.53 -12.64 -32.76
N PRO A 708 5.70 -13.13 -34.00
CA PRO A 708 5.75 -12.27 -35.18
C PRO A 708 4.41 -11.56 -35.39
N LEU A 709 4.46 -10.31 -35.83
CA LEU A 709 3.27 -9.56 -36.21
C LEU A 709 2.56 -10.21 -37.41
N SER A 710 1.23 -10.15 -37.45
CA SER A 710 0.43 -10.59 -38.60
C SER A 710 -0.28 -9.41 -39.27
N GLN A 711 -0.54 -9.55 -40.57
CA GLN A 711 -1.36 -8.60 -41.33
C GLN A 711 -2.79 -8.42 -40.77
N SER A 712 -3.30 -9.42 -40.05
CA SER A 712 -4.63 -9.42 -39.44
C SER A 712 -4.67 -8.88 -38.01
N ASP A 713 -3.51 -8.58 -37.42
CA ASP A 713 -3.43 -7.99 -36.09
C ASP A 713 -3.76 -6.50 -36.17
N VAL A 714 -4.53 -6.00 -35.20
CA VAL A 714 -4.90 -4.57 -35.14
C VAL A 714 -4.20 -3.94 -33.95
N LEU A 715 -3.25 -3.07 -34.24
CA LEU A 715 -2.44 -2.38 -33.26
C LEU A 715 -2.68 -0.88 -33.28
N PHE A 716 -2.65 -0.28 -32.10
CA PHE A 716 -2.74 1.15 -31.88
C PHE A 716 -1.54 1.59 -31.05
N PRO A 717 -0.93 2.75 -31.34
CA PRO A 717 0.12 3.31 -30.49
C PRO A 717 -0.35 3.48 -29.03
N PHE A 718 0.50 3.11 -28.08
CA PHE A 718 0.25 3.31 -26.66
C PHE A 718 0.36 4.79 -26.26
N GLY A 719 1.30 5.52 -26.88
CA GLY A 719 1.52 6.95 -26.67
C GLY A 719 0.89 7.82 -27.77
N THR A 720 0.78 9.12 -27.50
CA THR A 720 0.16 10.10 -28.41
C THR A 720 1.16 10.95 -29.18
N HIS A 721 2.47 10.78 -28.96
CA HIS A 721 3.48 11.59 -29.63
C HIS A 721 3.55 11.29 -31.13
N PRO A 722 3.44 12.29 -32.04
CA PRO A 722 3.36 12.04 -33.49
C PRO A 722 4.54 11.24 -34.07
N ALA A 723 5.76 11.47 -33.59
CA ALA A 723 6.92 10.71 -34.05
C ALA A 723 6.84 9.21 -33.66
N LEU A 724 6.29 8.89 -32.47
CA LEU A 724 6.13 7.50 -32.04
C LEU A 724 5.04 6.82 -32.87
N VAL A 725 3.92 7.50 -33.09
CA VAL A 725 2.83 7.06 -33.97
C VAL A 725 3.39 6.75 -35.36
N LYS A 726 4.16 7.67 -35.94
CA LYS A 726 4.72 7.48 -37.28
C LYS A 726 5.72 6.33 -37.35
N ASN A 727 6.57 6.16 -36.32
CA ASN A 727 7.50 5.03 -36.25
C ASN A 727 6.75 3.68 -36.22
N ILE A 728 5.67 3.61 -35.44
CA ILE A 728 4.82 2.42 -35.35
C ILE A 728 4.09 2.16 -36.68
N ASP A 729 3.54 3.19 -37.31
CA ASP A 729 2.86 3.06 -38.61
C ASP A 729 3.82 2.55 -39.69
N VAL A 730 5.03 3.10 -39.76
CA VAL A 730 6.05 2.67 -40.73
C VAL A 730 6.48 1.23 -40.47
N ALA A 731 6.69 0.85 -39.21
CA ALA A 731 7.01 -0.53 -38.85
C ALA A 731 5.89 -1.51 -39.26
N GLN A 732 4.62 -1.13 -39.07
CA GLN A 732 3.47 -1.95 -39.49
C GLN A 732 3.38 -2.17 -41.01
N LEU A 733 3.88 -1.25 -41.84
CA LEU A 733 3.98 -1.48 -43.29
C LEU A 733 4.93 -2.65 -43.62
N GLU A 734 5.97 -2.84 -42.80
CA GLU A 734 6.91 -3.95 -42.88
C GLU A 734 6.60 -5.06 -41.86
N TRP A 735 5.32 -5.41 -41.70
CA TRP A 735 4.85 -6.31 -40.63
C TRP A 735 5.63 -7.64 -40.51
N ARG A 736 6.17 -8.19 -41.60
CA ARG A 736 6.98 -9.43 -41.59
C ARG A 736 8.29 -9.29 -40.79
N LYS A 737 8.80 -8.07 -40.64
CA LYS A 737 10.00 -7.76 -39.85
C LYS A 737 9.67 -7.39 -38.41
N CYS A 738 8.40 -7.34 -38.04
CA CYS A 738 7.96 -6.90 -36.72
C CYS A 738 7.76 -8.08 -35.76
N LEU A 739 8.28 -7.89 -34.55
CA LEU A 739 8.08 -8.78 -33.42
C LEU A 739 7.24 -8.08 -32.35
N ILE A 740 6.27 -8.81 -31.81
CA ILE A 740 5.46 -8.38 -30.67
C ILE A 740 5.97 -9.05 -29.42
N LEU A 741 6.34 -8.23 -28.43
CA LEU A 741 6.88 -8.66 -27.15
C LEU A 741 5.87 -8.37 -26.04
N ALA A 742 5.45 -9.42 -25.35
CA ALA A 742 4.62 -9.39 -24.16
C ALA A 742 5.49 -9.61 -22.91
N PRO A 743 5.43 -8.72 -21.90
CA PRO A 743 6.12 -8.92 -20.62
C PRO A 743 5.91 -10.30 -20.00
N PHE A 744 4.73 -10.91 -20.18
CA PHE A 744 4.43 -12.27 -19.72
C PHE A 744 3.63 -13.04 -20.78
N SER A 745 3.87 -14.36 -20.88
CA SER A 745 3.21 -15.25 -21.85
C SER A 745 1.70 -15.40 -21.65
N ASN A 746 1.15 -14.99 -20.49
CA ASN A 746 -0.26 -15.11 -20.12
C ASN A 746 -0.97 -13.75 -19.91
N GLN A 747 -0.44 -12.66 -20.47
CA GLN A 747 -0.94 -11.32 -20.21
C GLN A 747 -2.33 -11.05 -20.82
N SER A 748 -3.24 -10.49 -20.01
CA SER A 748 -4.64 -10.19 -20.38
C SER A 748 -4.90 -8.76 -20.85
N ASP A 749 -3.89 -7.89 -20.79
CA ASP A 749 -4.10 -6.43 -20.80
C ASP A 749 -3.98 -5.82 -22.21
N ASN A 750 -3.73 -6.63 -23.25
CA ASN A 750 -3.62 -6.20 -24.65
C ASN A 750 -2.57 -5.09 -24.88
N GLU A 751 -1.55 -5.00 -24.03
CA GLU A 751 -0.43 -4.04 -24.14
C GLU A 751 0.87 -4.78 -24.43
N TYR A 752 1.61 -4.32 -25.45
CA TYR A 752 2.80 -4.99 -25.97
C TYR A 752 3.88 -3.98 -26.37
N ILE A 753 5.10 -4.47 -26.55
CA ILE A 753 6.20 -3.72 -27.18
C ILE A 753 6.34 -4.21 -28.62
N LEU A 754 6.38 -3.27 -29.57
CA LEU A 754 6.72 -3.51 -30.97
C LEU A 754 8.23 -3.33 -31.14
N ALA A 755 8.89 -4.34 -31.70
CA ALA A 755 10.32 -4.36 -31.89
C ALA A 755 10.71 -4.96 -33.26
N LEU A 756 11.90 -4.64 -33.74
CA LEU A 756 12.47 -5.23 -34.96
C LEU A 756 13.72 -6.05 -34.58
N PRO A 757 13.77 -7.36 -34.84
CA PRO A 757 14.99 -8.12 -34.65
C PRO A 757 16.04 -7.65 -35.67
N VAL A 758 17.27 -7.44 -35.22
CA VAL A 758 18.37 -6.95 -36.07
C VAL A 758 19.56 -7.89 -36.09
N ARG A 759 19.72 -8.71 -35.04
CA ARG A 759 20.79 -9.70 -34.94
C ARG A 759 20.37 -10.83 -34.01
N ILE A 760 20.77 -12.04 -34.34
CA ILE A 760 20.62 -13.22 -33.48
C ILE A 760 21.92 -13.35 -32.70
N LEU A 761 21.83 -13.42 -31.38
CA LEU A 761 22.98 -13.47 -30.49
C LEU A 761 23.21 -14.91 -30.03
N ASP A 762 24.48 -15.31 -29.97
CA ASP A 762 24.86 -16.59 -29.36
C ASP A 762 24.82 -16.46 -27.83
N PRO A 763 23.99 -17.24 -27.11
CA PRO A 763 23.93 -17.18 -25.65
C PRO A 763 25.26 -17.55 -24.97
N PHE A 764 26.22 -18.15 -25.70
CA PHE A 764 27.54 -18.55 -25.21
C PHE A 764 28.68 -17.60 -25.58
N GLU A 765 28.42 -16.45 -26.19
CA GLU A 765 29.46 -15.43 -26.39
C GLU A 765 29.99 -14.96 -25.02
N LYS A 766 31.32 -14.77 -24.86
CA LYS A 766 31.94 -14.43 -23.56
C LYS A 766 31.32 -13.21 -22.88
N GLU A 767 30.85 -12.25 -23.68
CA GLU A 767 30.18 -11.04 -23.20
C GLU A 767 28.81 -11.37 -22.57
N TRP A 768 28.12 -12.40 -23.10
CA TRP A 768 26.78 -12.82 -22.69
C TRP A 768 26.77 -14.00 -21.69
N GLN A 769 27.86 -14.77 -21.58
CA GLN A 769 28.03 -15.87 -20.61
C GLN A 769 27.90 -15.42 -19.15
N ARG A 770 28.25 -14.17 -18.84
CA ARG A 770 28.09 -13.58 -17.49
C ARG A 770 26.64 -13.52 -17.02
N PHE A 771 25.67 -13.68 -17.93
CA PHE A 771 24.26 -13.40 -17.70
C PHE A 771 23.36 -14.65 -17.63
N GLN A 772 23.94 -15.87 -17.65
CA GLN A 772 23.23 -17.16 -17.46
C GLN A 772 22.01 -17.36 -18.37
N ALA A 773 22.09 -16.98 -19.65
CA ALA A 773 21.00 -17.17 -20.60
C ALA A 773 20.81 -18.67 -20.94
N THR A 774 19.63 -19.22 -20.62
CA THR A 774 19.25 -20.62 -20.95
C THR A 774 18.34 -20.72 -22.16
N SER A 775 17.99 -19.58 -22.78
CA SER A 775 17.14 -19.48 -23.98
C SER A 775 17.85 -18.69 -25.10
N GLY A 776 17.31 -18.72 -26.32
CA GLY A 776 17.81 -17.93 -27.45
C GLY A 776 17.69 -16.43 -27.20
N CYS A 777 18.65 -15.66 -27.74
CA CYS A 777 18.76 -14.23 -27.51
C CYS A 777 18.71 -13.45 -28.83
N LEU A 778 17.92 -12.38 -28.86
CA LEU A 778 17.77 -11.50 -30.02
C LEU A 778 18.17 -10.07 -29.66
N ALA A 779 19.05 -9.46 -30.45
CA ALA A 779 19.19 -8.02 -30.45
C ALA A 779 18.02 -7.42 -31.23
N CYS A 780 17.30 -6.50 -30.59
CA CYS A 780 16.11 -5.88 -31.13
C CYS A 780 16.22 -4.36 -31.08
N ARG A 781 15.77 -3.70 -32.14
CA ARG A 781 15.47 -2.27 -32.13
C ARG A 781 14.10 -2.05 -31.50
N TRP A 782 14.04 -1.18 -30.49
CA TRP A 782 12.77 -0.75 -29.90
C TRP A 782 12.07 0.23 -30.86
N VAL A 783 10.80 -0.03 -31.19
CA VAL A 783 10.01 0.85 -32.06
C VAL A 783 9.03 1.69 -31.25
N GLY A 784 8.32 1.04 -30.33
CA GLY A 784 7.27 1.68 -29.54
C GLY A 784 6.39 0.69 -28.80
N CYS A 785 5.61 1.19 -27.85
CA CYS A 785 4.57 0.38 -27.21
C CYS A 785 3.26 0.49 -27.98
N VAL A 786 2.52 -0.62 -28.04
CA VAL A 786 1.26 -0.75 -28.77
C VAL A 786 0.19 -1.40 -27.89
N ARG A 787 -1.08 -1.09 -28.19
CA ARG A 787 -2.24 -1.80 -27.66
C ARG A 787 -3.04 -2.39 -28.80
N GLY A 788 -3.56 -3.60 -28.63
CA GLY A 788 -4.28 -4.22 -29.73
C GLY A 788 -4.76 -5.63 -29.46
N LYS A 789 -5.57 -6.13 -30.39
CA LYS A 789 -6.01 -7.53 -30.36
C LYS A 789 -5.16 -8.31 -31.35
N LEU A 790 -4.35 -9.21 -30.81
CA LEU A 790 -3.59 -10.15 -31.62
C LEU A 790 -4.47 -11.33 -32.02
N THR A 791 -4.21 -11.86 -33.22
CA THR A 791 -4.72 -13.16 -33.63
C THR A 791 -4.14 -14.24 -32.71
N SER A 792 -5.00 -15.17 -32.27
CA SER A 792 -4.63 -16.18 -31.27
C SER A 792 -3.46 -17.03 -31.73
N ARG A 793 -2.27 -16.78 -31.17
CA ARG A 793 -1.03 -17.50 -31.43
C ARG A 793 -0.27 -17.73 -30.12
N PRO A 794 0.50 -18.83 -30.02
CA PRO A 794 1.35 -19.05 -28.86
C PRO A 794 2.48 -18.01 -28.83
N PHE A 795 2.74 -17.48 -27.64
CA PHE A 795 3.96 -16.72 -27.37
C PHE A 795 5.12 -17.68 -27.14
N THR A 796 6.28 -17.35 -27.69
CA THR A 796 7.54 -18.05 -27.44
C THR A 796 8.36 -17.27 -26.44
N SER A 797 8.92 -17.93 -25.42
CA SER A 797 9.87 -17.27 -24.51
C SER A 797 11.21 -16.99 -25.20
N VAL A 798 11.68 -15.74 -25.21
CA VAL A 798 12.97 -15.34 -25.78
C VAL A 798 13.66 -14.27 -24.91
N HIS A 799 14.99 -14.24 -24.91
CA HIS A 799 15.74 -13.13 -24.33
C HIS A 799 15.91 -12.02 -25.39
N VAL A 800 15.84 -10.76 -24.96
CA VAL A 800 15.91 -9.62 -25.87
C VAL A 800 16.95 -8.62 -25.36
N VAL A 801 17.81 -8.13 -26.24
CA VAL A 801 18.73 -7.03 -25.97
C VAL A 801 18.25 -5.80 -26.74
N PHE A 802 17.98 -4.71 -26.01
CA PHE A 802 17.73 -3.40 -26.62
C PHE A 802 18.98 -2.52 -26.57
N GLY A 803 19.13 -1.70 -27.61
CA GLY A 803 20.24 -0.77 -27.76
C GLY A 803 21.51 -1.36 -28.36
N ASP A 804 21.42 -2.57 -28.90
CA ASP A 804 22.47 -3.27 -29.63
C ASP A 804 22.13 -3.38 -31.12
N ASP A 805 21.73 -2.26 -31.72
CA ASP A 805 21.20 -2.16 -33.09
C ASP A 805 22.04 -1.30 -34.03
N ILE A 806 23.31 -1.10 -33.66
CA ILE A 806 24.33 -0.40 -34.45
C ILE A 806 25.55 -1.28 -34.69
N ASP A 807 26.24 -1.06 -35.81
CA ASP A 807 27.53 -1.66 -36.09
C ASP A 807 28.70 -0.89 -35.44
N GLU A 808 29.93 -1.38 -35.61
CA GLU A 808 31.16 -0.76 -35.09
C GLU A 808 31.40 0.67 -35.61
N THR A 809 30.78 1.04 -36.73
CA THR A 809 30.85 2.38 -37.33
C THR A 809 29.72 3.30 -36.86
N GLY A 810 28.80 2.80 -36.03
CA GLY A 810 27.64 3.54 -35.52
C GLY A 810 26.45 3.60 -36.49
N ASN A 811 26.46 2.81 -37.57
CA ASN A 811 25.35 2.73 -38.51
C ASN A 811 24.29 1.72 -38.02
N THR A 812 23.03 1.98 -38.32
CA THR A 812 21.91 1.14 -37.88
C THR A 812 21.90 -0.19 -38.64
N LEU A 813 21.82 -1.29 -37.90
CA LEU A 813 21.69 -2.63 -38.48
C LEU A 813 20.34 -2.79 -39.20
N PRO A 814 20.29 -3.50 -40.34
CA PRO A 814 19.04 -3.76 -41.05
C PRO A 814 18.15 -4.74 -40.25
N PRO A 815 16.82 -4.56 -40.27
CA PRO A 815 15.89 -5.50 -39.64
C PRO A 815 15.85 -6.84 -40.37
N LEU A 816 15.80 -7.93 -39.60
CA LEU A 816 15.69 -9.31 -40.06
C LEU A 816 14.22 -9.73 -40.21
N ASP A 817 13.98 -10.87 -40.87
CA ASP A 817 12.67 -11.50 -40.86
C ASP A 817 12.32 -12.00 -39.44
N ALA A 818 11.15 -11.60 -38.93
CA ALA A 818 10.79 -11.85 -37.53
C ALA A 818 10.48 -13.33 -37.25
N GLU A 819 9.84 -14.02 -38.19
CA GLU A 819 9.50 -15.44 -38.03
C GLU A 819 10.76 -16.32 -38.09
N GLY A 820 11.64 -16.08 -39.06
CA GLY A 820 12.92 -16.78 -39.20
C GLY A 820 13.82 -16.55 -37.99
N SER A 821 13.94 -15.30 -37.53
CA SER A 821 14.77 -14.96 -36.36
C SER A 821 14.29 -15.65 -35.09
N LEU A 822 12.97 -15.71 -34.87
CA LEU A 822 12.39 -16.36 -33.70
C LEU A 822 12.60 -17.89 -33.74
N LYS A 823 12.41 -18.53 -34.90
CA LYS A 823 12.66 -19.97 -35.09
C LYS A 823 14.14 -20.30 -34.85
N GLN A 824 15.05 -19.53 -35.43
CA GLN A 824 16.48 -19.77 -35.28
C GLN A 824 16.96 -19.55 -33.83
N ALA A 825 16.42 -18.54 -33.14
CA ALA A 825 16.68 -18.34 -31.71
C ALA A 825 16.19 -19.54 -30.88
N GLN A 826 15.07 -20.18 -31.24
CA GLN A 826 14.61 -21.41 -30.59
C GLN A 826 15.50 -22.63 -30.91
N GLU A 827 15.98 -22.74 -32.14
CA GLU A 827 16.83 -23.86 -32.58
C GLU A 827 18.22 -23.83 -31.93
N SER A 828 18.79 -22.64 -31.73
CA SER A 828 20.04 -22.44 -31.00
C SER A 828 20.01 -23.05 -29.58
N ILE A 829 18.82 -23.08 -28.96
CA ILE A 829 18.59 -23.72 -27.65
C ILE A 829 18.68 -25.25 -27.75
N ARG A 830 18.07 -25.84 -28.78
CA ARG A 830 17.94 -27.29 -28.95
C ARG A 830 19.27 -27.98 -29.25
N SER A 831 20.18 -27.29 -29.94
CA SER A 831 21.50 -27.84 -30.29
C SER A 831 22.49 -27.91 -29.11
N HIS A 832 22.26 -27.13 -28.04
CA HIS A 832 23.20 -27.02 -26.91
C HIS A 832 22.69 -27.65 -25.60
N ASN A 833 21.44 -28.12 -25.53
CA ASN A 833 20.90 -28.82 -24.37
C ASN A 833 19.96 -29.97 -24.79
N PRO A 834 20.49 -31.14 -25.21
CA PRO A 834 19.70 -32.23 -25.78
C PRO A 834 18.81 -32.99 -24.77
N THR A 835 18.80 -32.61 -23.48
CA THR A 835 18.10 -33.32 -22.39
C THR A 835 17.02 -32.50 -21.67
N ALA A 836 16.62 -31.32 -22.19
CA ALA A 836 15.55 -30.48 -21.61
C ALA A 836 14.20 -30.66 -22.32
#